data_AF-A0A8T6PJT2-F1
#
_entry.id   AF-A0A8T6PJT2-F1
#
_cell.length_a   1.000
_cell.length_b   1.000
_cell.length_c   1.000
_cell.angle_alpha   90.00
_cell.angle_beta   90.00
_cell.angle_gamma   90.00
#
_symmetry.space_group_name_H-M   'P 1'
#
loop_
_entity.id
_entity.type
_entity.pdbx_description
1 polymer ?
#
loop_
_entity_poly.entity_id
_entity_poly.type
_entity_poly.pdbx_seq_one_letter_code
_entity_poly.pdbx_strand_id
1 'polypeptide(L)'
;MRKPYLWLVFLIGCLLLASGIGLVIEQNQRQERLTRGWELATQQEDMPLRSSSIAGVNVELTQYTDEALLQQLDAIAALGFTWVRQPLYWEQVEPEPGRFEWSTYDRIVDAVAAQPQLELVIVLDGTPDWARHRLAPLHPFAPPASPEQFGDFARRVAQRYGDEVDFYQIWDEPNLRSHWGNTDPQPALYVAMLETSYRAVHGADEEASVIAAALAPTVEQGPDNYNEIKYLQAIYEHGGGDFFDALAAKPYGYDTGPYDRAIGDGTFNFSRIILMREEMIAQGDADKPLWGSNFGWNALPDNWEGPPSIWGQVSAGDQVRFTQEAFQRAAEEWPWMPGLILQHWQPDVPPDDPLQGFAVAPGVARWSDVTLPTRLNVLMPGRHPVQNPFTEYRGAWQFGPLGADAMPEDPEDPLTNTLENSVTVRFYGSELALWVRRYDVITGYYAISIDGDRANELPTNRQGESYIVLKSPQGGESLDLIPVATGLDEGPHIAVISHYPRQGDDAWGLAGIAVAIAPETRSYERLRVIGYGLAGLGILLLAFTVFRLPWQTLRLPSRQTWINLGDTALSLILSAVFVLGTALTWGDTFTSFVRRDPPALLLTLTTVGIAYFSPMVVITLLALVGFALVVFNRPLMGILAVIFWSMFFTSTIDGYVRLIVVVEAMIVISAVAILGRGLFEWTRQLRTRPLEARGQMRASLTDRLHRRLLQLSPFDWGILALVMLALLSLTWAERLPEAIHELRLIFLGPALFYVLLRNLPVQREELPLMIDVVILGGAVIAVIGLYNFVSGEVIDTEEGTRRLIAVYGSPNGVALQLGRCSAFALAYALILGGHWRQWFGGGALLLMGIAVLMTQSVGGIVLGLPASIAVVLLVWQGRRVWGLLAAAAVAGVAALVPLSRLIPRLRNLTDFDSNTTLLRLNLWRSTVEMIEDRPLTGVGLDQFLYAYRSRYILPEGSADPDLSHAHNIVLDYWVRLGLFGVVIAIWLQVWFWKTALKTARSLRSGDRMLFALALGSMGMMAYALAHGIVDTAFFFINLSYLYMLVIALIQYLERFAQDDTMSGNSEEY
;
A
#
# COMPACT_ATOMS: atom_id res chain seq x y z
N MET A 1 -8.79 26.37 -37.45
CA MET A 1 -8.38 25.20 -38.28
C MET A 1 -9.56 24.75 -39.13
N ARG A 2 -9.36 24.38 -40.40
CA ARG A 2 -10.46 23.94 -41.28
C ARG A 2 -11.05 22.60 -40.78
N LYS A 3 -12.36 22.39 -40.94
CA LYS A 3 -13.12 21.19 -40.50
C LYS A 3 -12.48 19.81 -40.82
N PRO A 4 -11.80 19.56 -41.95
CA PRO A 4 -11.17 18.26 -42.22
C PRO A 4 -9.96 17.93 -41.32
N TYR A 5 -9.26 18.93 -40.78
CA TYR A 5 -8.09 18.69 -39.94
C TYR A 5 -8.46 18.15 -38.55
N LEU A 6 -9.67 18.41 -38.05
CA LEU A 6 -10.12 17.90 -36.75
C LEU A 6 -10.39 16.39 -36.80
N TRP A 7 -10.93 15.88 -37.91
CA TRP A 7 -11.08 14.44 -38.13
C TRP A 7 -9.73 13.73 -38.26
N LEU A 8 -8.76 14.37 -38.93
CA LEU A 8 -7.40 13.86 -39.02
C LEU A 8 -6.73 13.78 -37.64
N VAL A 9 -6.86 14.83 -36.81
CA VAL A 9 -6.31 14.83 -35.44
C VAL A 9 -7.01 13.78 -34.55
N PHE A 10 -8.31 13.56 -34.72
CA PHE A 10 -9.05 12.51 -34.02
C PHE A 10 -8.61 11.10 -34.44
N LEU A 11 -8.44 10.85 -35.74
CA LEU A 11 -7.91 9.59 -36.25
C LEU A 11 -6.48 9.33 -35.78
N ILE A 12 -5.63 10.35 -35.76
CA ILE A 12 -4.29 10.28 -35.17
C ILE A 12 -4.39 9.96 -33.67
N GLY A 13 -5.31 10.59 -32.94
CA GLY A 13 -5.57 10.28 -31.52
C GLY A 13 -6.00 8.83 -31.28
N CYS A 14 -6.91 8.30 -32.09
CA CYS A 14 -7.32 6.89 -32.06
C CYS A 14 -6.16 5.93 -32.36
N LEU A 15 -5.36 6.24 -33.39
CA LEU A 15 -4.20 5.42 -33.76
C LEU A 15 -3.15 5.41 -32.66
N LEU A 16 -2.81 6.58 -32.09
CA LEU A 16 -1.85 6.66 -30.99
C LEU A 16 -2.33 5.93 -29.74
N LEU A 17 -3.64 6.00 -29.43
CA LEU A 17 -4.24 5.25 -28.33
C LEU A 17 -4.15 3.73 -28.57
N ALA A 18 -4.55 3.26 -29.76
CA ALA A 18 -4.52 1.84 -30.09
C ALA A 18 -3.10 1.29 -30.14
N SER A 19 -2.15 2.02 -30.74
CA SER A 19 -0.73 1.66 -30.78
C SER A 19 -0.09 1.68 -29.39
N GLY A 20 -0.41 2.68 -28.55
CA GLY A 20 0.06 2.76 -27.17
C GLY A 20 -0.43 1.59 -26.33
N ILE A 21 -1.73 1.25 -26.41
CA ILE A 21 -2.31 0.09 -25.72
C ILE A 21 -1.72 -1.22 -26.25
N GLY A 22 -1.61 -1.38 -27.58
CA GLY A 22 -1.05 -2.59 -28.19
C GLY A 22 0.40 -2.84 -27.77
N LEU A 23 1.23 -1.78 -27.72
CA LEU A 23 2.61 -1.87 -27.25
C LEU A 23 2.68 -2.28 -25.78
N VAL A 24 1.83 -1.71 -24.91
CA VAL A 24 1.77 -2.08 -23.49
C VAL A 24 1.37 -3.56 -23.31
N ILE A 25 0.35 -4.03 -24.03
CA ILE A 25 -0.10 -5.44 -23.97
C ILE A 25 1.02 -6.38 -24.43
N GLU A 26 1.66 -6.08 -25.57
CA GLU A 26 2.75 -6.91 -26.11
C GLU A 26 3.94 -6.97 -25.16
N GLN A 27 4.35 -5.83 -24.58
CA GLN A 27 5.46 -5.81 -23.63
C GLN A 27 5.11 -6.54 -22.33
N ASN A 28 3.87 -6.43 -21.83
CA ASN A 28 3.43 -7.18 -20.65
C ASN A 28 3.47 -8.70 -20.91
N GLN A 29 2.94 -9.18 -22.05
CA GLN A 29 2.99 -10.60 -22.42
C GLN A 29 4.42 -11.12 -22.64
N ARG A 30 5.33 -10.26 -23.12
CA ARG A 30 6.73 -10.60 -23.30
C ARG A 30 7.47 -10.67 -21.96
N GLN A 31 7.24 -9.69 -21.08
CA GLN A 31 7.78 -9.70 -19.72
C GLN A 31 7.30 -10.95 -18.98
N GLU A 32 5.99 -11.21 -18.97
CA GLU A 32 5.39 -12.39 -18.34
C GLU A 32 6.06 -13.69 -18.81
N ARG A 33 6.24 -13.89 -20.13
CA ARG A 33 6.92 -15.09 -20.65
C ARG A 33 8.38 -15.24 -20.20
N LEU A 34 9.07 -14.14 -19.93
CA LEU A 34 10.48 -14.16 -19.53
C LEU A 34 10.64 -14.32 -18.02
N THR A 35 9.73 -13.75 -17.24
CA THR A 35 9.79 -13.71 -15.77
C THR A 35 8.85 -14.72 -15.10
N ARG A 36 8.05 -15.48 -15.84
CA ARG A 36 7.17 -16.52 -15.26
C ARG A 36 8.02 -17.58 -14.55
N GLY A 37 7.67 -17.86 -13.30
CA GLY A 37 8.43 -18.75 -12.40
C GLY A 37 9.69 -18.15 -11.80
N TRP A 38 10.01 -16.89 -12.09
CA TRP A 38 11.08 -16.14 -11.43
C TRP A 38 10.52 -15.52 -10.15
N GLU A 39 10.98 -16.00 -8.99
CA GLU A 39 10.51 -15.53 -7.68
C GLU A 39 11.58 -14.71 -6.97
N LEU A 40 11.18 -13.62 -6.31
CA LEU A 40 12.07 -12.67 -5.64
C LEU A 40 11.84 -12.74 -4.12
N ALA A 41 12.78 -13.36 -3.41
CA ALA A 41 12.74 -13.48 -1.94
C ALA A 41 12.71 -12.11 -1.23
N THR A 42 13.15 -11.05 -1.90
CA THR A 42 13.16 -9.66 -1.41
C THR A 42 11.80 -8.97 -1.50
N GLN A 43 10.80 -9.60 -2.14
CA GLN A 43 9.46 -9.04 -2.37
C GLN A 43 8.31 -9.97 -1.94
N GLN A 44 8.61 -11.24 -1.64
CA GLN A 44 7.62 -12.25 -1.26
C GLN A 44 7.82 -12.68 0.19
N GLU A 45 6.73 -12.58 0.96
CA GLU A 45 6.73 -12.93 2.39
C GLU A 45 6.64 -14.46 2.62
N ASP A 46 5.89 -15.14 1.76
CA ASP A 46 5.56 -16.57 1.89
C ASP A 46 6.51 -17.42 1.04
N MET A 47 7.77 -17.55 1.48
CA MET A 47 8.80 -18.35 0.82
C MET A 47 9.53 -19.27 1.81
N PRO A 48 9.82 -20.54 1.45
CA PRO A 48 10.60 -21.45 2.26
C PRO A 48 12.03 -20.94 2.49
N LEU A 49 12.68 -21.47 3.51
CA LEU A 49 14.10 -21.26 3.72
C LEU A 49 14.93 -21.94 2.63
N ARG A 50 16.01 -21.26 2.24
CA ARG A 50 16.96 -21.67 1.21
C ARG A 50 18.00 -22.61 1.82
N SER A 51 18.20 -23.77 1.21
CA SER A 51 19.34 -24.65 1.51
C SER A 51 20.66 -24.01 1.07
N SER A 52 21.75 -24.38 1.73
CA SER A 52 23.11 -23.91 1.39
C SER A 52 23.56 -24.38 0.00
N SER A 53 23.02 -25.49 -0.48
CA SER A 53 23.32 -26.12 -1.77
C SER A 53 22.07 -26.75 -2.37
N ILE A 54 21.92 -26.63 -3.69
CA ILE A 54 20.87 -27.32 -4.45
C ILE A 54 21.39 -28.54 -5.21
N ALA A 55 22.69 -28.77 -5.26
CA ALA A 55 23.25 -29.78 -6.16
C ALA A 55 23.03 -31.19 -5.61
N GLY A 56 22.29 -32.02 -6.34
CA GLY A 56 22.13 -33.43 -5.98
C GLY A 56 22.25 -34.40 -7.13
N VAL A 57 22.33 -35.69 -6.80
CA VAL A 57 22.39 -36.78 -7.76
C VAL A 57 21.59 -38.01 -7.27
N ASN A 58 20.85 -38.64 -8.17
CA ASN A 58 20.19 -39.92 -7.93
C ASN A 58 21.23 -41.05 -7.99
N VAL A 59 21.16 -41.98 -7.04
CA VAL A 59 22.12 -43.08 -6.91
C VAL A 59 21.40 -44.42 -6.77
N GLU A 60 22.10 -45.50 -7.10
CA GLU A 60 21.69 -46.87 -6.76
C GLU A 60 22.86 -47.58 -6.07
N LEU A 61 23.08 -47.23 -4.80
CA LEU A 61 24.26 -47.63 -4.03
C LEU A 61 24.26 -49.11 -3.64
N THR A 62 23.10 -49.78 -3.74
CA THR A 62 22.96 -51.20 -3.42
C THR A 62 23.83 -52.10 -4.32
N GLN A 63 24.15 -51.65 -5.54
CA GLN A 63 24.97 -52.37 -6.52
C GLN A 63 26.46 -52.46 -6.14
N TYR A 64 26.94 -51.62 -5.23
CA TYR A 64 28.38 -51.51 -4.92
C TYR A 64 28.80 -52.37 -3.72
N THR A 65 30.03 -52.89 -3.79
CA THR A 65 30.75 -53.42 -2.61
C THR A 65 31.16 -52.27 -1.69
N ASP A 66 31.50 -52.54 -0.44
CA ASP A 66 31.83 -51.49 0.55
C ASP A 66 33.01 -50.60 0.11
N GLU A 67 34.04 -51.18 -0.52
CA GLU A 67 35.16 -50.42 -1.06
C GLU A 67 34.73 -49.53 -2.24
N ALA A 68 33.93 -50.07 -3.16
CA ALA A 68 33.43 -49.31 -4.30
C ALA A 68 32.47 -48.21 -3.86
N LEU A 69 31.61 -48.48 -2.86
CA LEU A 69 30.66 -47.54 -2.30
C LEU A 69 31.37 -46.27 -1.82
N LEU A 70 32.40 -46.41 -0.99
CA LEU A 70 33.19 -45.27 -0.50
C LEU A 70 33.86 -44.49 -1.64
N GLN A 71 34.44 -45.19 -2.62
CA GLN A 71 35.05 -44.54 -3.79
C GLN A 71 34.04 -43.75 -4.62
N GLN A 72 32.82 -44.26 -4.79
CA GLN A 72 31.76 -43.54 -5.51
C GLN A 72 31.28 -42.32 -4.72
N LEU A 73 31.08 -42.44 -3.40
CA LEU A 73 30.69 -41.32 -2.55
C LEU A 73 31.76 -40.21 -2.53
N ASP A 74 33.04 -40.58 -2.47
CA ASP A 74 34.15 -39.63 -2.60
C ASP A 74 34.13 -38.89 -3.95
N ALA A 75 33.83 -39.61 -5.04
CA ALA A 75 33.73 -39.03 -6.38
C ALA A 75 32.52 -38.09 -6.52
N ILE A 76 31.38 -38.46 -5.93
CA ILE A 76 30.16 -37.63 -5.87
C ILE A 76 30.45 -36.33 -5.11
N ALA A 77 31.04 -36.43 -3.91
CA ALA A 77 31.41 -35.26 -3.10
C ALA A 77 32.46 -34.38 -3.81
N ALA A 78 33.47 -34.99 -4.47
CA ALA A 78 34.51 -34.24 -5.19
C ALA A 78 33.98 -33.41 -6.37
N LEU A 79 32.88 -33.85 -6.99
CA LEU A 79 32.18 -33.07 -8.02
C LEU A 79 31.34 -31.92 -7.46
N GLY A 80 31.12 -31.88 -6.14
CA GLY A 80 30.40 -30.81 -5.45
C GLY A 80 28.90 -31.04 -5.31
N PHE A 81 28.44 -32.29 -5.43
CA PHE A 81 27.09 -32.68 -5.03
C PHE A 81 26.99 -32.71 -3.50
N THR A 82 25.85 -32.27 -3.00
CA THR A 82 25.50 -32.28 -1.57
C THR A 82 24.38 -33.30 -1.33
N TRP A 83 23.36 -33.32 -2.19
CA TRP A 83 22.23 -34.23 -2.01
C TRP A 83 22.46 -35.56 -2.71
N VAL A 84 22.25 -36.66 -1.99
CA VAL A 84 22.25 -38.02 -2.54
C VAL A 84 20.86 -38.61 -2.34
N ARG A 85 20.19 -38.95 -3.44
CA ARG A 85 18.83 -39.52 -3.40
C ARG A 85 18.88 -41.02 -3.68
N GLN A 86 18.55 -41.84 -2.68
CA GLN A 86 18.64 -43.30 -2.72
C GLN A 86 17.25 -43.94 -2.47
N PRO A 87 16.77 -44.80 -3.38
CA PRO A 87 15.62 -45.65 -3.10
C PRO A 87 15.87 -46.66 -1.99
N LEU A 88 14.88 -46.85 -1.12
CA LEU A 88 14.85 -47.87 -0.09
C LEU A 88 13.57 -48.70 -0.27
N TYR A 89 13.75 -49.93 -0.73
CA TYR A 89 12.65 -50.79 -1.13
C TYR A 89 12.10 -51.60 0.04
N TRP A 90 10.79 -51.45 0.33
CA TRP A 90 10.14 -52.18 1.42
C TRP A 90 10.26 -53.69 1.25
N GLU A 91 10.19 -54.20 0.02
CA GLU A 91 10.31 -55.64 -0.23
C GLU A 91 11.69 -56.23 0.08
N GLN A 92 12.74 -55.41 0.06
CA GLN A 92 14.08 -55.83 0.44
C GLN A 92 14.27 -55.76 1.96
N VAL A 93 13.62 -54.80 2.62
CA VAL A 93 13.71 -54.61 4.06
C VAL A 93 12.81 -55.57 4.82
N GLU A 94 11.60 -55.87 4.34
CA GLU A 94 10.63 -56.76 4.98
C GLU A 94 10.11 -57.83 4.00
N PRO A 95 10.97 -58.76 3.55
CA PRO A 95 10.60 -59.78 2.57
C PRO A 95 9.48 -60.71 3.06
N GLU A 96 9.41 -60.95 4.37
CA GLU A 96 8.33 -61.71 5.03
C GLU A 96 7.74 -60.86 6.17
N PRO A 97 6.43 -60.97 6.48
CA PRO A 97 5.80 -60.13 7.50
C PRO A 97 6.51 -60.27 8.86
N GLY A 98 7.01 -59.16 9.40
CA GLY A 98 7.72 -59.09 10.67
C GLY A 98 9.18 -59.56 10.66
N ARG A 99 9.73 -59.95 9.51
CA ARG A 99 11.14 -60.32 9.35
C ARG A 99 11.88 -59.21 8.59
N PHE A 100 12.72 -58.47 9.32
CA PHE A 100 13.43 -57.32 8.76
C PHE A 100 14.89 -57.64 8.42
N GLU A 101 15.36 -57.17 7.26
CA GLU A 101 16.72 -57.31 6.75
C GLU A 101 17.33 -55.92 6.47
N TRP A 102 18.07 -55.37 7.43
CA TRP A 102 18.59 -54.00 7.39
C TRP A 102 20.01 -53.85 6.83
N SER A 103 20.79 -54.94 6.80
CA SER A 103 22.24 -54.88 6.59
C SER A 103 22.70 -54.14 5.33
N THR A 104 21.90 -54.18 4.26
CA THR A 104 22.22 -53.50 2.99
C THR A 104 22.06 -51.99 3.11
N TYR A 105 21.06 -51.51 3.85
CA TYR A 105 20.79 -50.09 4.01
C TYR A 105 21.58 -49.49 5.18
N ASP A 106 21.82 -50.25 6.25
CA ASP A 106 22.69 -49.86 7.36
C ASP A 106 24.06 -49.40 6.84
N ARG A 107 24.73 -50.22 6.02
CA ARG A 107 26.03 -49.87 5.44
C ARG A 107 25.99 -48.64 4.53
N ILE A 108 24.85 -48.35 3.90
CA ILE A 108 24.70 -47.21 2.98
C ILE A 108 24.51 -45.93 3.80
N VAL A 109 23.58 -45.94 4.76
CA VAL A 109 23.34 -44.81 5.67
C VAL A 109 24.61 -44.47 6.43
N ASP A 110 25.30 -45.46 7.01
CA ASP A 110 26.57 -45.26 7.70
C ASP A 110 27.64 -44.64 6.79
N ALA A 111 27.73 -45.09 5.52
CA ALA A 111 28.72 -44.59 4.57
C ALA A 111 28.45 -43.16 4.12
N VAL A 112 27.17 -42.78 3.96
CA VAL A 112 26.78 -41.40 3.63
C VAL A 112 26.95 -40.49 4.84
N ALA A 113 26.54 -40.93 6.04
CA ALA A 113 26.71 -40.18 7.29
C ALA A 113 28.19 -39.90 7.62
N ALA A 114 29.11 -40.76 7.18
CA ALA A 114 30.55 -40.53 7.31
C ALA A 114 31.09 -39.39 6.41
N GLN A 115 30.30 -38.88 5.46
CA GLN A 115 30.66 -37.81 4.54
C GLN A 115 29.97 -36.49 4.96
N PRO A 116 30.68 -35.56 5.62
CA PRO A 116 30.05 -34.34 6.18
C PRO A 116 29.54 -33.34 5.12
N GLN A 117 29.77 -33.62 3.84
CA GLN A 117 29.32 -32.79 2.72
C GLN A 117 28.06 -33.36 2.05
N LEU A 118 27.65 -34.58 2.40
CA LEU A 118 26.55 -35.28 1.75
C LEU A 118 25.35 -35.39 2.70
N GLU A 119 24.17 -35.15 2.17
CA GLU A 119 22.88 -35.31 2.84
C GLU A 119 22.03 -36.33 2.07
N LEU A 120 21.38 -37.23 2.82
CA LEU A 120 20.66 -38.37 2.25
C LEU A 120 19.16 -38.07 2.17
N VAL A 121 18.60 -38.20 0.96
CA VAL A 121 17.15 -38.26 0.74
C VAL A 121 16.78 -39.71 0.48
N ILE A 122 16.01 -40.32 1.40
CA ILE A 122 15.54 -41.69 1.25
C ILE A 122 14.18 -41.69 0.55
N VAL A 123 14.03 -42.53 -0.48
CA VAL A 123 12.74 -42.75 -1.15
C VAL A 123 12.16 -44.08 -0.69
N LEU A 124 11.08 -44.04 0.09
CA LEU A 124 10.37 -45.24 0.51
C LEU A 124 9.48 -45.71 -0.63
N ASP A 125 9.80 -46.88 -1.19
CA ASP A 125 9.13 -47.39 -2.40
C ASP A 125 9.01 -48.92 -2.40
N GLY A 126 8.23 -49.44 -3.33
CA GLY A 126 7.99 -50.87 -3.51
C GLY A 126 7.13 -51.49 -2.41
N THR A 127 6.60 -52.67 -2.69
CA THR A 127 5.73 -53.40 -1.76
C THR A 127 6.06 -54.89 -1.78
N PRO A 128 6.33 -55.52 -0.62
CA PRO A 128 6.61 -56.95 -0.54
C PRO A 128 5.41 -57.78 -0.99
N ASP A 129 5.67 -58.96 -1.55
CA ASP A 129 4.65 -59.89 -2.08
C ASP A 129 3.43 -60.06 -1.17
N TRP A 130 3.63 -60.13 0.15
CA TRP A 130 2.59 -60.36 1.15
C TRP A 130 1.70 -59.13 1.43
N ALA A 131 2.13 -57.93 1.07
CA ALA A 131 1.43 -56.66 1.33
C ALA A 131 0.82 -56.01 0.07
N ARG A 132 1.05 -56.57 -1.12
CA ARG A 132 0.61 -55.98 -2.40
C ARG A 132 -0.91 -55.93 -2.53
N HIS A 133 -1.41 -54.85 -3.13
CA HIS A 133 -2.84 -54.73 -3.44
C HIS A 133 -3.32 -55.86 -4.35
N ARG A 134 -4.52 -56.39 -4.05
CA ARG A 134 -5.12 -57.57 -4.72
C ARG A 134 -5.28 -57.47 -6.24
N LEU A 135 -5.32 -56.25 -6.78
CA LEU A 135 -5.43 -56.01 -8.23
C LEU A 135 -4.09 -56.10 -8.96
N ALA A 136 -2.97 -56.10 -8.23
CA ALA A 136 -1.61 -56.15 -8.77
C ALA A 136 -0.69 -57.09 -7.97
N PRO A 137 -1.08 -58.37 -7.76
CA PRO A 137 -0.39 -59.25 -6.82
C PRO A 137 1.04 -59.62 -7.23
N LEU A 138 1.40 -59.43 -8.50
CA LEU A 138 2.69 -59.87 -9.07
C LEU A 138 3.64 -58.70 -9.39
N HIS A 139 3.29 -57.47 -9.05
CA HIS A 139 4.08 -56.29 -9.43
C HIS A 139 4.78 -55.66 -8.22
N PRO A 140 6.11 -55.45 -8.23
CA PRO A 140 6.86 -54.92 -7.08
C PRO A 140 6.43 -53.51 -6.69
N PHE A 141 6.09 -52.66 -7.66
CA PHE A 141 5.53 -51.32 -7.43
C PHE A 141 3.99 -51.31 -7.34
N ALA A 142 3.37 -52.41 -6.94
CA ALA A 142 1.96 -52.38 -6.60
C ALA A 142 1.75 -51.52 -5.35
N PRO A 143 0.70 -50.68 -5.27
CA PRO A 143 0.41 -49.99 -4.04
C PRO A 143 0.15 -50.99 -2.90
N PRO A 144 0.41 -50.61 -1.64
CA PRO A 144 0.10 -51.45 -0.50
C PRO A 144 -1.40 -51.72 -0.40
N ALA A 145 -1.77 -52.92 0.04
CA ALA A 145 -3.17 -53.26 0.33
C ALA A 145 -3.73 -52.50 1.55
N SER A 146 -2.85 -52.02 2.43
CA SER A 146 -3.18 -51.22 3.61
C SER A 146 -2.19 -50.06 3.74
N PRO A 147 -2.67 -48.79 3.65
CA PRO A 147 -1.88 -47.60 3.94
C PRO A 147 -1.21 -47.63 5.32
N GLU A 148 -1.84 -48.26 6.31
CA GLU A 148 -1.33 -48.38 7.67
C GLU A 148 -0.07 -49.26 7.74
N GLN A 149 0.00 -50.34 6.96
CA GLN A 149 1.18 -51.20 6.90
C GLN A 149 2.39 -50.46 6.32
N PHE A 150 2.17 -49.65 5.29
CA PHE A 150 3.22 -48.81 4.71
C PHE A 150 3.65 -47.71 5.68
N GLY A 151 2.69 -47.07 6.39
CA GLY A 151 3.00 -46.11 7.44
C GLY A 151 3.80 -46.73 8.61
N ASP A 152 3.47 -47.95 9.00
CA ASP A 152 4.21 -48.72 10.00
C ASP A 152 5.64 -49.06 9.55
N PHE A 153 5.85 -49.30 8.25
CA PHE A 153 7.17 -49.43 7.66
C PHE A 153 7.93 -48.10 7.69
N ALA A 154 7.31 -47.00 7.25
CA ALA A 154 7.89 -45.67 7.32
C ALA A 154 8.31 -45.27 8.74
N ARG A 155 7.47 -45.59 9.75
CA ARG A 155 7.83 -45.42 11.18
C ARG A 155 9.12 -46.15 11.54
N ARG A 156 9.27 -47.41 11.11
CA ARG A 156 10.45 -48.22 11.45
C ARG A 156 11.71 -47.69 10.80
N VAL A 157 11.61 -47.16 9.59
CA VAL A 157 12.74 -46.52 8.91
C VAL A 157 13.13 -45.25 9.66
N ALA A 158 12.18 -44.36 9.97
CA ALA A 158 12.45 -43.13 10.73
C ALA A 158 13.00 -43.41 12.15
N GLN A 159 12.44 -44.39 12.87
CA GLN A 159 12.97 -44.81 14.18
C GLN A 159 14.40 -45.36 14.13
N ARG A 160 14.81 -45.88 12.97
CA ARG A 160 16.12 -46.51 12.81
C ARG A 160 17.19 -45.51 12.38
N TYR A 161 16.84 -44.57 11.50
CA TYR A 161 17.80 -43.68 10.84
C TYR A 161 17.57 -42.19 11.14
N GLY A 162 16.64 -41.83 12.02
CA GLY A 162 16.32 -40.42 12.32
C GLY A 162 17.48 -39.61 12.92
N ASP A 163 18.53 -40.26 13.44
CA ASP A 163 19.74 -39.55 13.88
C ASP A 163 20.64 -39.15 12.68
N GLU A 164 20.48 -39.78 11.50
CA GLU A 164 21.32 -39.58 10.31
C GLU A 164 20.55 -39.11 9.06
N VAL A 165 19.22 -39.20 9.05
CA VAL A 165 18.38 -38.96 7.87
C VAL A 165 17.18 -38.09 8.25
N ASP A 166 17.17 -36.88 7.70
CA ASP A 166 16.10 -35.91 7.93
C ASP A 166 15.03 -35.92 6.81
N PHE A 167 15.29 -36.51 5.63
CA PHE A 167 14.43 -36.35 4.44
C PHE A 167 13.88 -37.68 3.91
N TYR A 168 12.55 -37.84 4.00
CA TYR A 168 11.84 -39.04 3.59
C TYR A 168 10.84 -38.74 2.47
N GLN A 169 11.11 -39.23 1.25
CA GLN A 169 10.14 -39.18 0.16
C GLN A 169 9.21 -40.39 0.20
N ILE A 170 7.90 -40.13 0.15
CA ILE A 170 6.87 -41.17 0.19
C ILE A 170 6.43 -41.53 -1.23
N TRP A 171 6.93 -42.67 -1.72
CA TRP A 171 6.70 -43.24 -3.06
C TRP A 171 7.35 -42.46 -4.22
N ASP A 172 7.40 -43.08 -5.40
CA ASP A 172 7.87 -42.47 -6.65
C ASP A 172 6.84 -42.68 -7.77
N GLU A 173 6.58 -41.63 -8.58
CA GLU A 173 5.73 -41.69 -9.78
C GLU A 173 4.35 -42.39 -9.62
N PRO A 174 3.55 -42.11 -8.56
CA PRO A 174 2.26 -42.76 -8.35
C PRO A 174 1.21 -42.38 -9.40
N ASN A 175 1.54 -41.42 -10.27
CA ASN A 175 0.74 -40.96 -11.40
C ASN A 175 0.99 -41.75 -12.70
N LEU A 176 1.92 -42.72 -12.70
CA LEU A 176 2.15 -43.65 -13.79
C LEU A 176 1.58 -45.03 -13.49
N ARG A 177 0.90 -45.64 -14.46
CA ARG A 177 0.40 -47.02 -14.34
C ARG A 177 1.52 -48.03 -14.07
N SER A 178 2.68 -47.85 -14.71
CA SER A 178 3.84 -48.74 -14.54
C SER A 178 4.40 -48.73 -13.12
N HIS A 179 4.29 -47.61 -12.40
CA HIS A 179 4.75 -47.46 -11.01
C HIS A 179 3.61 -47.51 -9.98
N TRP A 180 2.46 -48.01 -10.43
CA TRP A 180 1.27 -48.24 -9.60
C TRP A 180 0.67 -49.63 -9.87
N GLY A 181 1.54 -50.64 -9.95
CA GLY A 181 1.16 -52.05 -10.06
C GLY A 181 0.53 -52.45 -11.41
N ASN A 182 0.76 -51.69 -12.47
CA ASN A 182 -0.01 -51.78 -13.73
C ASN A 182 -1.52 -51.59 -13.53
N THR A 183 -1.91 -50.80 -12.52
CA THR A 183 -3.29 -50.39 -12.25
C THR A 183 -3.46 -48.89 -12.49
N ASP A 184 -4.71 -48.44 -12.60
CA ASP A 184 -5.01 -47.03 -12.82
C ASP A 184 -4.51 -46.20 -11.62
N PRO A 185 -3.77 -45.09 -11.85
CA PRO A 185 -3.32 -44.18 -10.79
C PRO A 185 -4.49 -43.68 -9.93
N GLN A 186 -4.33 -43.75 -8.60
CA GLN A 186 -5.39 -43.42 -7.64
C GLN A 186 -4.92 -42.39 -6.59
N PRO A 187 -5.13 -41.08 -6.83
CA PRO A 187 -4.74 -40.02 -5.91
C PRO A 187 -5.27 -40.20 -4.49
N ALA A 188 -6.53 -40.62 -4.33
CA ALA A 188 -7.13 -40.84 -3.02
C ALA A 188 -6.41 -41.93 -2.19
N LEU A 189 -5.96 -43.01 -2.85
CA LEU A 189 -5.22 -44.08 -2.18
C LEU A 189 -3.80 -43.62 -1.83
N TYR A 190 -3.18 -42.86 -2.72
CA TYR A 190 -1.88 -42.23 -2.46
C TYR A 190 -1.95 -41.28 -1.26
N VAL A 191 -2.96 -40.40 -1.20
CA VAL A 191 -3.15 -39.47 -0.06
C VAL A 191 -3.36 -40.23 1.26
N ALA A 192 -4.11 -41.33 1.27
CA ALA A 192 -4.26 -42.15 2.48
C ALA A 192 -2.91 -42.74 2.94
N MET A 193 -2.07 -43.18 2.01
CA MET A 193 -0.71 -43.68 2.30
C MET A 193 0.24 -42.56 2.75
N LEU A 194 0.11 -41.38 2.15
CA LEU A 194 0.87 -40.20 2.53
C LEU A 194 0.50 -39.75 3.95
N GLU A 195 -0.80 -39.66 4.28
CA GLU A 195 -1.29 -39.31 5.62
C GLU A 195 -0.75 -40.27 6.70
N THR A 196 -0.85 -41.59 6.46
CA THR A 196 -0.37 -42.58 7.44
C THR A 196 1.14 -42.54 7.61
N SER A 197 1.89 -42.32 6.52
CA SER A 197 3.34 -42.21 6.54
C SER A 197 3.80 -40.92 7.21
N TYR A 198 3.19 -39.78 6.90
CA TYR A 198 3.48 -38.48 7.49
C TYR A 198 3.38 -38.52 9.02
N ARG A 199 2.23 -39.00 9.53
CA ARG A 199 2.03 -39.14 10.99
C ARG A 199 2.96 -40.14 11.63
N ALA A 200 3.36 -41.18 10.89
CA ALA A 200 4.24 -42.21 11.38
C ALA A 200 5.70 -41.75 11.47
N VAL A 201 6.17 -40.99 10.48
CA VAL A 201 7.51 -40.38 10.45
C VAL A 201 7.61 -39.31 11.54
N HIS A 202 6.73 -38.31 11.56
CA HIS A 202 6.77 -37.26 12.61
C HIS A 202 6.55 -37.80 14.03
N GLY A 203 5.83 -38.91 14.18
CA GLY A 203 5.67 -39.56 15.48
C GLY A 203 6.92 -40.33 15.95
N ALA A 204 7.86 -40.61 15.04
CA ALA A 204 9.16 -41.22 15.33
C ALA A 204 10.27 -40.17 15.45
N ASP A 205 10.22 -39.14 14.60
CA ASP A 205 11.18 -38.07 14.48
C ASP A 205 10.44 -36.77 14.13
N GLU A 206 10.31 -35.87 15.10
CA GLU A 206 9.50 -34.64 14.96
C GLU A 206 10.11 -33.63 13.96
N GLU A 207 11.42 -33.65 13.76
CA GLU A 207 12.14 -32.69 12.92
C GLU A 207 12.32 -33.16 11.45
N ALA A 208 12.01 -34.43 11.17
CA ALA A 208 12.09 -34.99 9.82
C ALA A 208 11.16 -34.26 8.84
N SER A 209 11.61 -34.12 7.59
CA SER A 209 10.83 -33.60 6.46
C SER A 209 10.26 -34.74 5.61
N VAL A 210 8.94 -34.74 5.46
CA VAL A 210 8.20 -35.68 4.61
C VAL A 210 7.93 -35.05 3.24
N ILE A 211 8.53 -35.64 2.21
CA ILE A 211 8.42 -35.18 0.82
C ILE A 211 7.35 -36.03 0.11
N ALA A 212 6.32 -35.38 -0.44
CA ALA A 212 5.35 -36.04 -1.31
C ALA A 212 6.02 -36.57 -2.58
N ALA A 213 5.39 -37.58 -3.20
CA ALA A 213 5.96 -38.37 -4.28
C ALA A 213 6.37 -37.49 -5.46
N ALA A 214 7.50 -37.86 -6.07
CA ALA A 214 7.93 -37.23 -7.31
C ALA A 214 6.98 -37.60 -8.45
N LEU A 215 6.17 -36.63 -8.90
CA LEU A 215 5.22 -36.83 -9.98
C LEU A 215 5.94 -36.81 -11.34
N ALA A 216 5.68 -37.82 -12.17
CA ALA A 216 6.24 -37.91 -13.51
C ALA A 216 5.55 -36.91 -14.46
N PRO A 217 6.30 -36.17 -15.29
CA PRO A 217 5.71 -35.25 -16.26
C PRO A 217 4.97 -36.02 -17.36
N THR A 218 3.66 -35.79 -17.48
CA THR A 218 2.79 -36.43 -18.47
C THR A 218 1.74 -35.44 -18.99
N VAL A 219 1.26 -35.63 -20.23
CA VAL A 219 0.20 -34.79 -20.83
C VAL A 219 -1.15 -35.50 -20.89
N GLU A 220 -1.16 -36.77 -20.50
CA GLU A 220 -2.32 -37.66 -20.55
C GLU A 220 -3.31 -37.40 -19.41
N GLN A 221 -4.53 -37.86 -19.58
CA GLN A 221 -5.65 -37.64 -18.65
C GLN A 221 -6.12 -38.96 -18.02
N GLY A 222 -5.29 -40.00 -18.07
CA GLY A 222 -5.62 -41.35 -17.66
C GLY A 222 -6.24 -42.21 -18.78
N PRO A 223 -6.41 -43.52 -18.52
CA PRO A 223 -6.07 -44.21 -17.28
C PRO A 223 -4.61 -44.69 -17.17
N ASP A 224 -3.83 -44.64 -18.25
CA ASP A 224 -2.46 -45.18 -18.25
C ASP A 224 -1.46 -44.23 -17.60
N ASN A 225 -1.51 -42.93 -17.92
CA ASN A 225 -0.73 -41.91 -17.24
C ASN A 225 -1.64 -40.73 -16.84
N TYR A 226 -1.44 -40.20 -15.64
CA TYR A 226 -2.22 -39.05 -15.14
C TYR A 226 -1.33 -37.82 -15.06
N ASN A 227 -1.68 -36.77 -15.81
CA ASN A 227 -1.02 -35.46 -15.76
C ASN A 227 -0.77 -35.00 -14.33
N GLU A 228 0.49 -34.68 -14.05
CA GLU A 228 1.05 -34.37 -12.75
C GLU A 228 0.44 -33.13 -12.09
N ILE A 229 0.07 -32.10 -12.86
CA ILE A 229 -0.63 -30.92 -12.32
C ILE A 229 -2.02 -31.33 -11.83
N LYS A 230 -2.74 -32.14 -12.61
CA LYS A 230 -4.07 -32.64 -12.21
C LYS A 230 -4.02 -33.67 -11.10
N TYR A 231 -2.98 -34.49 -11.08
CA TYR A 231 -2.74 -35.42 -9.97
C TYR A 231 -2.46 -34.64 -8.68
N LEU A 232 -1.66 -33.57 -8.75
CA LEU A 232 -1.41 -32.67 -7.62
C LEU A 232 -2.69 -31.96 -7.17
N GLN A 233 -3.51 -31.45 -8.09
CA GLN A 233 -4.84 -30.91 -7.78
C GLN A 233 -5.69 -31.95 -7.04
N ALA A 234 -5.69 -33.19 -7.50
CA ALA A 234 -6.42 -34.27 -6.84
C ALA A 234 -5.84 -34.60 -5.44
N ILE A 235 -4.53 -34.51 -5.24
CA ILE A 235 -3.91 -34.64 -3.90
C ILE A 235 -4.51 -33.57 -2.97
N TYR A 236 -4.54 -32.30 -3.39
CA TYR A 236 -5.12 -31.22 -2.60
C TYR A 236 -6.63 -31.38 -2.37
N GLU A 237 -7.41 -31.77 -3.39
CA GLU A 237 -8.85 -32.03 -3.28
C GLU A 237 -9.18 -33.14 -2.27
N HIS A 238 -8.26 -34.10 -2.10
CA HIS A 238 -8.37 -35.17 -1.11
C HIS A 238 -7.78 -34.81 0.27
N GLY A 239 -7.33 -33.56 0.47
CA GLY A 239 -6.77 -33.08 1.74
C GLY A 239 -5.31 -33.43 1.96
N GLY A 240 -4.57 -33.81 0.91
CA GLY A 240 -3.17 -34.21 1.01
C GLY A 240 -2.21 -33.06 1.38
N GLY A 241 -2.62 -31.80 1.21
CA GLY A 241 -1.81 -30.62 1.56
C GLY A 241 -1.31 -30.63 3.00
N ASP A 242 -2.10 -31.14 3.95
CA ASP A 242 -1.74 -31.18 5.37
C ASP A 242 -0.74 -32.30 5.73
N PHE A 243 -0.35 -33.13 4.76
CA PHE A 243 0.41 -34.37 5.01
C PHE A 243 1.72 -34.45 4.21
N PHE A 244 2.29 -33.32 3.82
CA PHE A 244 3.68 -33.22 3.36
C PHE A 244 4.27 -31.86 3.72
N ASP A 245 5.57 -31.84 4.01
CA ASP A 245 6.33 -30.61 4.24
C ASP A 245 6.88 -30.05 2.93
N ALA A 246 7.13 -30.93 1.96
CA ALA A 246 7.68 -30.60 0.65
C ALA A 246 7.05 -31.45 -0.45
N LEU A 247 7.10 -30.95 -1.69
CA LEU A 247 6.68 -31.71 -2.87
C LEU A 247 7.89 -32.05 -3.75
N ALA A 248 7.86 -33.16 -4.47
CA ALA A 248 8.85 -33.51 -5.49
C ALA A 248 8.27 -33.47 -6.91
N ALA A 249 9.08 -33.01 -7.86
CA ALA A 249 8.77 -32.98 -9.28
C ALA A 249 9.99 -33.38 -10.12
N LYS A 250 9.75 -33.79 -11.37
CA LYS A 250 10.81 -34.26 -12.28
C LYS A 250 10.99 -33.32 -13.49
N PRO A 251 11.76 -32.22 -13.38
CA PRO A 251 11.97 -31.26 -14.47
C PRO A 251 12.95 -31.78 -15.52
N TYR A 252 12.59 -32.79 -16.30
CA TYR A 252 13.43 -33.24 -17.43
C TYR A 252 13.54 -32.17 -18.52
N GLY A 253 14.74 -32.00 -19.10
CA GLY A 253 14.98 -31.01 -20.15
C GLY A 253 14.54 -31.46 -21.55
N TYR A 254 14.34 -32.76 -21.74
CA TYR A 254 14.00 -33.38 -23.03
C TYR A 254 14.97 -32.97 -24.15
N ASP A 255 14.46 -32.44 -25.25
CA ASP A 255 15.25 -32.05 -26.43
C ASP A 255 15.72 -30.58 -26.41
N THR A 256 15.42 -29.83 -25.34
CA THR A 256 15.62 -28.37 -25.26
C THR A 256 16.53 -27.97 -24.11
N GLY A 257 17.27 -26.87 -24.26
CA GLY A 257 18.12 -26.36 -23.18
C GLY A 257 17.31 -25.80 -22.00
N PRO A 258 17.95 -25.59 -20.84
CA PRO A 258 17.27 -25.14 -19.62
C PRO A 258 16.63 -23.77 -19.74
N TYR A 259 17.05 -22.92 -20.70
CA TYR A 259 16.45 -21.60 -20.94
C TYR A 259 15.31 -21.59 -21.96
N ASP A 260 14.80 -22.76 -22.40
CA ASP A 260 13.50 -22.79 -23.07
C ASP A 260 12.39 -22.46 -22.05
N ARG A 261 11.90 -21.21 -22.12
CA ARG A 261 10.86 -20.66 -21.23
C ARG A 261 9.43 -20.93 -21.73
N ALA A 262 9.24 -21.76 -22.75
CA ALA A 262 7.90 -22.17 -23.15
C ALA A 262 7.23 -22.96 -22.02
N ILE A 263 6.09 -22.48 -21.52
CA ILE A 263 5.33 -23.16 -20.46
C ILE A 263 3.90 -23.33 -20.94
N GLY A 264 3.44 -24.57 -20.95
CA GLY A 264 2.05 -24.90 -21.25
C GLY A 264 1.76 -26.37 -21.03
N ASP A 265 0.49 -26.72 -20.88
CA ASP A 265 0.02 -28.05 -20.47
C ASP A 265 0.56 -29.18 -21.34
N GLY A 266 0.79 -28.93 -22.64
CA GLY A 266 1.33 -29.90 -23.60
C GLY A 266 2.83 -29.78 -23.91
N THR A 267 3.58 -28.96 -23.17
CA THR A 267 5.01 -28.71 -23.43
C THR A 267 5.87 -29.50 -22.45
N PHE A 268 6.87 -30.22 -22.97
CA PHE A 268 7.84 -30.99 -22.20
C PHE A 268 9.21 -30.31 -22.26
N ASN A 269 9.62 -29.66 -21.17
CA ASN A 269 10.93 -29.04 -21.00
C ASN A 269 11.21 -28.78 -19.52
N PHE A 270 12.41 -28.29 -19.23
CA PHE A 270 12.88 -27.97 -17.88
C PHE A 270 11.97 -26.97 -17.14
N SER A 271 11.42 -25.98 -17.86
CA SER A 271 10.56 -24.93 -17.30
C SER A 271 9.18 -25.43 -16.84
N ARG A 272 8.77 -26.64 -17.23
CA ARG A 272 7.43 -27.16 -16.93
C ARG A 272 7.14 -27.25 -15.43
N ILE A 273 8.15 -27.46 -14.59
CA ILE A 273 8.02 -27.51 -13.12
C ILE A 273 7.36 -26.26 -12.52
N ILE A 274 7.47 -25.11 -13.19
CA ILE A 274 6.83 -23.86 -12.78
C ILE A 274 5.31 -24.03 -12.67
N LEU A 275 4.68 -24.88 -13.48
CA LEU A 275 3.24 -25.17 -13.36
C LEU A 275 2.87 -25.84 -12.03
N MET A 276 3.75 -26.70 -11.50
CA MET A 276 3.54 -27.32 -10.19
C MET A 276 3.73 -26.30 -9.06
N ARG A 277 4.74 -25.43 -9.17
CA ARG A 277 4.94 -24.32 -8.22
C ARG A 277 3.73 -23.37 -8.21
N GLU A 278 3.22 -23.00 -9.38
CA GLU A 278 2.01 -22.16 -9.51
C GLU A 278 0.78 -22.82 -8.88
N GLU A 279 0.62 -24.14 -9.03
CA GLU A 279 -0.46 -24.89 -8.38
C GLU A 279 -0.30 -24.90 -6.85
N MET A 280 0.90 -25.13 -6.31
CA MET A 280 1.15 -25.03 -4.86
C MET A 280 0.77 -23.65 -4.31
N ILE A 281 1.19 -22.58 -4.99
CA ILE A 281 0.83 -21.20 -4.61
C ILE A 281 -0.68 -20.99 -4.67
N ALA A 282 -1.36 -21.50 -5.70
CA ALA A 282 -2.82 -21.39 -5.84
C ALA A 282 -3.58 -22.10 -4.71
N GLN A 283 -2.99 -23.14 -4.12
CA GLN A 283 -3.55 -23.93 -3.02
C GLN A 283 -3.16 -23.40 -1.64
N GLY A 284 -2.31 -22.36 -1.57
CA GLY A 284 -1.89 -21.72 -0.31
C GLY A 284 -0.58 -22.25 0.28
N ASP A 285 0.13 -23.13 -0.42
CA ASP A 285 1.39 -23.77 0.03
C ASP A 285 2.63 -23.07 -0.59
N ALA A 286 2.62 -21.74 -0.66
CA ALA A 286 3.74 -20.97 -1.20
C ALA A 286 5.01 -21.07 -0.32
N ASP A 287 4.84 -21.31 0.97
CA ASP A 287 5.86 -21.49 2.00
C ASP A 287 6.48 -22.90 1.99
N LYS A 288 5.89 -23.88 1.30
CA LYS A 288 6.45 -25.23 1.16
C LYS A 288 7.42 -25.34 -0.02
N PRO A 289 8.57 -26.02 0.15
CA PRO A 289 9.53 -26.22 -0.93
C PRO A 289 9.08 -27.22 -1.99
N LEU A 290 9.58 -27.03 -3.21
CA LEU A 290 9.40 -27.95 -4.35
C LEU A 290 10.77 -28.46 -4.83
N TRP A 291 11.01 -29.75 -4.66
CA TRP A 291 12.23 -30.45 -5.05
C TRP A 291 12.20 -30.84 -6.53
N GLY A 292 13.32 -30.64 -7.23
CA GLY A 292 13.56 -31.24 -8.53
C GLY A 292 14.18 -32.63 -8.36
N SER A 293 13.40 -33.66 -8.03
CA SER A 293 13.91 -34.98 -7.64
C SER A 293 14.59 -35.76 -8.76
N ASN A 294 14.29 -35.44 -10.02
CA ASN A 294 14.94 -36.01 -11.19
C ASN A 294 14.96 -34.97 -12.30
N PHE A 295 16.16 -34.59 -12.75
CA PHE A 295 16.32 -33.72 -13.91
C PHE A 295 17.53 -34.16 -14.74
N GLY A 296 17.64 -33.63 -15.95
CA GLY A 296 18.81 -33.82 -16.81
C GLY A 296 18.45 -34.00 -18.27
N TRP A 297 19.47 -34.33 -19.05
CA TRP A 297 19.38 -34.62 -20.48
C TRP A 297 20.02 -35.97 -20.79
N ASN A 298 19.37 -36.73 -21.66
CA ASN A 298 19.81 -38.05 -22.05
C ASN A 298 20.79 -37.96 -23.24
N ALA A 299 21.95 -38.60 -23.14
CA ALA A 299 23.00 -38.58 -24.17
C ALA A 299 23.46 -40.00 -24.54
N LEU A 300 22.63 -40.69 -25.33
CA LEU A 300 22.99 -42.02 -25.86
C LEU A 300 24.15 -41.93 -26.86
N PRO A 301 25.02 -42.96 -26.92
CA PRO A 301 26.09 -43.05 -27.90
C PRO A 301 25.59 -43.01 -29.35
N ASP A 302 26.41 -42.52 -30.28
CA ASP A 302 26.09 -42.50 -31.72
C ASP A 302 25.80 -43.90 -32.29
N ASN A 303 26.33 -44.96 -31.66
CA ASN A 303 26.15 -46.36 -32.04
C ASN A 303 25.13 -47.11 -31.15
N TRP A 304 24.16 -46.40 -30.57
CA TRP A 304 23.13 -47.00 -29.73
C TRP A 304 22.28 -48.06 -30.46
N GLU A 305 22.18 -49.26 -29.89
CA GLU A 305 21.42 -50.40 -30.44
C GLU A 305 20.17 -50.76 -29.61
N GLY A 306 19.99 -50.13 -28.43
CA GLY A 306 18.85 -50.33 -27.56
C GLY A 306 17.59 -49.54 -27.97
N PRO A 307 16.51 -49.56 -27.17
CA PRO A 307 15.31 -48.77 -27.40
C PRO A 307 15.62 -47.25 -27.41
N PRO A 308 14.90 -46.43 -28.19
CA PRO A 308 15.10 -44.98 -28.17
C PRO A 308 14.74 -44.37 -26.80
N SER A 309 15.42 -43.29 -26.43
CA SER A 309 15.10 -42.53 -25.22
C SER A 309 13.70 -41.90 -25.30
N ILE A 310 12.92 -42.05 -24.24
CA ILE A 310 11.63 -41.35 -24.06
C ILE A 310 11.81 -39.92 -23.51
N TRP A 311 13.03 -39.58 -23.05
CA TRP A 311 13.38 -38.28 -22.47
C TRP A 311 14.13 -37.38 -23.46
N GLY A 312 13.91 -37.58 -24.76
CA GLY A 312 14.69 -36.89 -25.80
C GLY A 312 16.14 -37.36 -25.87
N GLN A 313 16.93 -36.73 -26.75
CA GLN A 313 18.36 -37.03 -26.90
C GLN A 313 19.16 -35.79 -27.27
N VAL A 314 20.26 -35.54 -26.55
CA VAL A 314 21.21 -34.46 -26.83
C VAL A 314 22.63 -34.99 -27.02
N SER A 315 23.53 -34.13 -27.49
CA SER A 315 24.95 -34.48 -27.53
C SER A 315 25.55 -34.58 -26.12
N ALA A 316 26.59 -35.40 -25.94
CA ALA A 316 27.29 -35.48 -24.66
C ALA A 316 27.86 -34.13 -24.18
N GLY A 317 28.24 -33.23 -25.11
CA GLY A 317 28.69 -31.88 -24.76
C GLY A 317 27.55 -31.00 -24.29
N ASP A 318 26.39 -31.09 -24.94
CA ASP A 318 25.19 -30.36 -24.53
C ASP A 318 24.64 -30.88 -23.20
N GLN A 319 24.71 -32.18 -22.92
CA GLN A 319 24.33 -32.74 -21.61
C GLN A 319 25.07 -32.03 -20.47
N VAL A 320 26.40 -31.93 -20.56
CA VAL A 320 27.23 -31.28 -19.54
C VAL A 320 26.91 -29.79 -19.43
N ARG A 321 26.85 -29.09 -20.56
CA ARG A 321 26.57 -27.65 -20.61
C ARG A 321 25.18 -27.31 -20.08
N PHE A 322 24.15 -28.03 -20.52
CA PHE A 322 22.77 -27.83 -20.08
C PHE A 322 22.60 -28.16 -18.60
N THR A 323 23.26 -29.19 -18.06
CA THR A 323 23.22 -29.46 -16.63
C THR A 323 23.82 -28.31 -15.81
N GLN A 324 24.95 -27.75 -16.25
CA GLN A 324 25.55 -26.58 -15.59
C GLN A 324 24.63 -25.35 -15.65
N GLU A 325 24.11 -25.03 -16.84
CA GLU A 325 23.16 -23.92 -17.04
C GLU A 325 21.87 -24.11 -16.23
N ALA A 326 21.39 -25.35 -16.06
CA ALA A 326 20.20 -25.68 -15.27
C ALA A 326 20.39 -25.41 -13.78
N PHE A 327 21.53 -25.82 -13.22
CA PHE A 327 21.88 -25.52 -11.84
C PHE A 327 22.03 -24.02 -11.61
N GLN A 328 22.70 -23.30 -12.53
CA GLN A 328 22.81 -21.84 -12.44
C GLN A 328 21.41 -21.20 -12.46
N ARG A 329 20.58 -21.54 -13.44
CA ARG A 329 19.22 -21.01 -13.55
C ARG A 329 18.39 -21.28 -12.30
N ALA A 330 18.38 -22.50 -11.80
CA ALA A 330 17.63 -22.85 -10.59
C ALA A 330 18.14 -22.10 -9.35
N ALA A 331 19.46 -21.88 -9.25
CA ALA A 331 20.05 -21.12 -8.15
C ALA A 331 19.70 -19.62 -8.19
N GLU A 332 19.48 -19.06 -9.38
CA GLU A 332 19.18 -17.64 -9.58
C GLU A 332 17.67 -17.34 -9.57
N GLU A 333 16.85 -18.20 -10.17
CA GLU A 333 15.44 -17.95 -10.45
C GLU A 333 14.47 -18.67 -9.49
N TRP A 334 14.90 -19.79 -8.87
CA TRP A 334 14.03 -20.70 -8.11
C TRP A 334 14.45 -20.82 -6.64
N PRO A 335 14.35 -19.72 -5.86
CA PRO A 335 14.73 -19.72 -4.45
C PRO A 335 13.93 -20.73 -3.60
N TRP A 336 12.74 -21.14 -4.07
CA TRP A 336 11.86 -22.14 -3.47
C TRP A 336 12.34 -23.60 -3.61
N MET A 337 13.38 -23.87 -4.40
CA MET A 337 13.86 -25.22 -4.69
C MET A 337 15.06 -25.59 -3.80
N PRO A 338 14.90 -26.44 -2.76
CA PRO A 338 16.00 -26.81 -1.87
C PRO A 338 17.01 -27.76 -2.53
N GLY A 339 16.58 -28.61 -3.48
CA GLY A 339 17.44 -29.56 -4.16
C GLY A 339 16.99 -29.83 -5.60
N LEU A 340 17.97 -29.86 -6.50
CA LEU A 340 17.84 -30.23 -7.91
C LEU A 340 18.73 -31.45 -8.16
N ILE A 341 18.12 -32.60 -8.31
CA ILE A 341 18.75 -33.92 -8.22
C ILE A 341 18.91 -34.54 -9.61
N LEU A 342 20.15 -34.63 -10.08
CA LEU A 342 20.50 -35.10 -11.41
C LEU A 342 20.17 -36.58 -11.56
N GLN A 343 19.49 -36.93 -12.65
CA GLN A 343 19.32 -38.30 -13.11
C GLN A 343 20.54 -38.60 -13.99
N HIS A 344 21.50 -39.45 -13.64
CA HIS A 344 21.77 -40.22 -12.39
C HIS A 344 23.30 -40.51 -12.29
N TRP A 345 23.80 -40.95 -11.13
CA TRP A 345 25.22 -41.30 -10.98
C TRP A 345 25.59 -42.51 -11.85
N GLN A 346 24.99 -43.66 -11.56
CA GLN A 346 25.09 -44.90 -12.32
C GLN A 346 23.84 -45.73 -12.05
N PRO A 347 23.06 -46.09 -13.07
CA PRO A 347 21.92 -46.97 -12.89
C PRO A 347 22.34 -48.43 -12.75
N ASP A 348 21.56 -49.19 -12.00
CA ASP A 348 21.58 -50.65 -12.02
C ASP A 348 20.54 -51.19 -13.02
N VAL A 349 20.78 -50.93 -14.31
CA VAL A 349 19.92 -51.40 -15.42
C VAL A 349 20.79 -52.04 -16.52
N PRO A 350 20.20 -52.86 -17.41
CA PRO A 350 20.93 -53.43 -18.54
C PRO A 350 21.68 -52.37 -19.38
N PRO A 351 22.84 -52.71 -19.99
CA PRO A 351 23.62 -51.76 -20.79
C PRO A 351 22.90 -51.19 -22.03
N ASP A 352 21.86 -51.87 -22.51
CA ASP A 352 21.00 -51.47 -23.63
C ASP A 352 19.74 -50.72 -23.20
N ASP A 353 19.59 -50.38 -21.92
CA ASP A 353 18.50 -49.56 -21.42
C ASP A 353 18.79 -48.05 -21.65
N PRO A 354 17.85 -47.26 -22.21
CA PRO A 354 18.07 -45.86 -22.50
C PRO A 354 18.38 -45.01 -21.27
N LEU A 355 18.06 -45.46 -20.05
CA LEU A 355 18.43 -44.79 -18.81
C LEU A 355 19.95 -44.62 -18.71
N GLN A 356 20.76 -45.50 -19.30
CA GLN A 356 22.23 -45.38 -19.36
C GLN A 356 22.71 -44.05 -19.98
N GLY A 357 21.89 -43.41 -20.82
CA GLY A 357 22.21 -42.10 -21.42
C GLY A 357 22.32 -40.96 -20.40
N PHE A 358 21.87 -41.16 -19.16
CA PHE A 358 21.96 -40.18 -18.07
C PHE A 358 23.19 -40.36 -17.18
N ALA A 359 23.92 -41.48 -17.29
CA ALA A 359 24.95 -41.88 -16.34
C ALA A 359 26.15 -40.91 -16.28
N VAL A 360 26.48 -40.46 -15.06
CA VAL A 360 27.64 -39.60 -14.79
C VAL A 360 28.92 -40.42 -14.59
N ALA A 361 28.86 -41.49 -13.79
CA ALA A 361 30.04 -42.24 -13.32
C ALA A 361 30.92 -42.80 -14.46
N PRO A 362 30.38 -43.44 -15.53
CA PRO A 362 31.20 -43.97 -16.63
C PRO A 362 31.99 -42.90 -17.38
N GLY A 363 31.51 -41.66 -17.33
CA GLY A 363 32.08 -40.52 -18.01
C GLY A 363 32.57 -39.42 -17.08
N VAL A 364 32.85 -39.72 -15.80
CA VAL A 364 33.12 -38.74 -14.73
C VAL A 364 34.18 -37.70 -15.10
N ALA A 365 35.19 -38.08 -15.89
CA ALA A 365 36.23 -37.18 -16.38
C ALA A 365 35.71 -36.04 -17.29
N ARG A 366 34.55 -36.21 -17.94
CA ARG A 366 33.89 -35.14 -18.72
C ARG A 366 33.15 -34.15 -17.82
N TRP A 367 32.84 -34.57 -16.59
CA TRP A 367 32.13 -33.77 -15.60
C TRP A 367 33.07 -33.00 -14.67
N SER A 368 34.38 -33.27 -14.70
CA SER A 368 35.35 -32.62 -13.80
C SER A 368 35.48 -31.11 -14.00
N ASP A 369 35.14 -30.62 -15.20
CA ASP A 369 35.16 -29.19 -15.53
C ASP A 369 33.84 -28.48 -15.19
N VAL A 370 32.81 -29.22 -14.75
CA VAL A 370 31.52 -28.64 -14.34
C VAL A 370 31.70 -27.89 -13.04
N THR A 371 31.41 -26.60 -13.08
CA THR A 371 31.36 -25.78 -11.87
C THR A 371 29.91 -25.73 -11.39
N LEU A 372 29.60 -26.53 -10.38
CA LEU A 372 28.32 -26.45 -9.69
C LEU A 372 28.26 -25.14 -8.87
N PRO A 373 27.08 -24.49 -8.73
CA PRO A 373 26.91 -23.24 -7.97
C PRO A 373 27.35 -23.30 -6.50
N THR A 374 27.65 -24.49 -5.98
CA THR A 374 28.06 -24.79 -4.61
C THR A 374 29.43 -24.25 -4.19
N ARG A 375 30.09 -23.43 -5.03
CA ARG A 375 31.46 -22.94 -4.80
C ARG A 375 31.58 -21.44 -4.48
N LEU A 376 30.48 -20.72 -4.32
CA LEU A 376 30.55 -19.32 -3.89
C LEU A 376 30.32 -19.24 -2.37
N ASN A 377 31.30 -18.70 -1.62
CA ASN A 377 31.21 -18.47 -0.17
C ASN A 377 30.31 -17.26 0.16
N VAL A 378 29.06 -17.29 -0.31
CA VAL A 378 28.10 -16.18 -0.26
C VAL A 378 26.66 -16.74 -0.20
N LEU A 379 25.72 -15.95 0.32
CA LEU A 379 24.29 -16.23 0.21
C LEU A 379 23.81 -16.07 -1.23
N MET A 380 23.32 -17.16 -1.81
CA MET A 380 22.65 -17.16 -3.11
C MET A 380 21.22 -16.60 -3.00
N PRO A 381 20.55 -16.28 -4.11
CA PRO A 381 19.15 -15.86 -4.10
C PRO A 381 18.25 -16.82 -3.31
N GLY A 382 17.43 -16.26 -2.41
CA GLY A 382 16.58 -16.99 -1.49
C GLY A 382 16.43 -16.33 -0.12
N ARG A 383 15.56 -16.92 0.71
CA ARG A 383 15.36 -16.54 2.11
C ARG A 383 16.26 -17.38 2.99
N HIS A 384 17.06 -16.73 3.84
CA HIS A 384 18.06 -17.39 4.68
C HIS A 384 17.81 -17.12 6.16
N PRO A 385 18.06 -18.11 7.03
CA PRO A 385 18.09 -17.87 8.47
C PRO A 385 19.23 -16.91 8.82
N VAL A 386 19.08 -16.20 9.94
CA VAL A 386 20.10 -15.28 10.45
C VAL A 386 21.42 -15.99 10.75
N GLN A 387 21.33 -17.17 11.35
CA GLN A 387 22.47 -18.06 11.54
C GLN A 387 22.71 -18.86 10.27
N ASN A 388 23.81 -18.57 9.59
CA ASN A 388 24.26 -19.34 8.44
C ASN A 388 25.79 -19.25 8.31
N PRO A 389 26.42 -20.10 7.49
CA PRO A 389 27.88 -20.11 7.33
C PRO A 389 28.47 -18.85 6.69
N PHE A 390 27.64 -17.96 6.16
CA PHE A 390 28.04 -16.79 5.35
C PHE A 390 27.76 -15.45 6.06
N THR A 391 27.35 -15.49 7.33
CA THR A 391 27.14 -14.33 8.19
C THR A 391 28.15 -14.32 9.34
N GLU A 392 28.87 -13.21 9.49
CA GLU A 392 29.85 -13.01 10.57
C GLU A 392 29.30 -11.99 11.58
N TYR A 393 29.10 -12.43 12.83
CA TYR A 393 28.60 -11.59 13.93
C TYR A 393 29.75 -11.09 14.80
N ARG A 394 29.71 -9.80 15.17
CA ARG A 394 30.62 -9.17 16.15
C ARG A 394 29.83 -8.42 17.19
N GLY A 395 30.30 -8.46 18.44
CA GLY A 395 29.61 -7.86 19.60
C GLY A 395 28.82 -8.90 20.39
N ALA A 396 27.87 -8.43 21.21
CA ALA A 396 27.10 -9.24 22.14
C ALA A 396 25.76 -9.70 21.51
N TRP A 397 25.85 -10.59 20.52
CA TRP A 397 24.68 -11.17 19.86
C TRP A 397 24.18 -12.42 20.60
N GLN A 398 22.87 -12.52 20.72
CA GLN A 398 22.15 -13.72 21.13
C GLN A 398 21.28 -14.24 19.99
N PHE A 399 21.02 -15.54 20.01
CA PHE A 399 20.26 -16.23 18.97
C PHE A 399 19.18 -17.10 19.60
N GLY A 400 18.04 -17.17 18.92
CA GLY A 400 16.90 -17.96 19.35
C GLY A 400 15.95 -18.24 18.18
N PRO A 401 14.83 -18.93 18.43
CA PRO A 401 13.87 -19.30 17.38
C PRO A 401 13.28 -18.11 16.62
N LEU A 402 13.28 -16.92 17.23
CA LEU A 402 12.73 -15.69 16.64
C LEU A 402 13.74 -14.89 15.80
N GLY A 403 15.03 -15.25 15.85
CA GLY A 403 16.09 -14.58 15.11
C GLY A 403 17.32 -14.25 15.95
N ALA A 404 17.94 -13.12 15.65
CA ALA A 404 19.11 -12.59 16.33
C ALA A 404 18.79 -11.24 16.98
N ASP A 405 19.32 -11.04 18.18
CA ASP A 405 19.24 -9.76 18.89
C ASP A 405 20.60 -9.41 19.48
N ALA A 406 20.88 -8.12 19.63
CA ALA A 406 22.07 -7.68 20.34
C ALA A 406 21.69 -7.15 21.72
N MET A 407 22.40 -7.58 22.76
CA MET A 407 22.12 -7.14 24.12
C MET A 407 22.32 -5.62 24.24
N PRO A 408 21.44 -4.91 24.96
CA PRO A 408 21.65 -3.50 25.26
C PRO A 408 22.91 -3.29 26.10
N GLU A 409 23.47 -2.08 26.05
CA GLU A 409 24.63 -1.71 26.87
C GLU A 409 24.27 -1.84 28.36
N ASP A 410 24.94 -2.75 29.08
CA ASP A 410 24.89 -2.79 30.55
C ASP A 410 25.88 -1.76 31.11
N PRO A 411 25.42 -0.73 31.86
CA PRO A 411 26.32 0.24 32.49
C PRO A 411 27.26 -0.38 33.54
N GLU A 412 26.92 -1.56 34.08
CA GLU A 412 27.71 -2.27 35.10
C GLU A 412 28.69 -3.29 34.49
N ASP A 413 28.55 -3.66 33.20
CA ASP A 413 29.48 -4.53 32.47
C ASP A 413 30.37 -3.72 31.49
N PRO A 414 31.70 -3.60 31.73
CA PRO A 414 32.60 -2.90 30.81
C PRO A 414 32.74 -3.56 29.43
N LEU A 415 32.38 -4.84 29.27
CA LEU A 415 32.51 -5.57 28.00
C LEU A 415 31.42 -5.18 26.99
N THR A 416 30.23 -4.78 27.45
CA THR A 416 29.14 -4.29 26.58
C THR A 416 29.32 -2.84 26.15
N ASN A 417 30.15 -2.05 26.84
CA ASN A 417 30.32 -0.61 26.62
C ASN A 417 31.35 -0.24 25.52
N THR A 418 31.94 -1.19 24.80
CA THR A 418 33.05 -0.92 23.83
C THR A 418 32.97 -1.67 22.49
N LEU A 419 32.01 -2.57 22.31
CA LEU A 419 31.90 -3.39 21.11
C LEU A 419 30.70 -2.94 20.28
N GLU A 420 30.97 -2.47 19.06
CA GLU A 420 29.93 -2.23 18.05
C GLU A 420 29.27 -3.56 17.67
N ASN A 421 27.96 -3.68 17.86
CA ASN A 421 27.20 -4.85 17.47
C ASN A 421 26.99 -4.81 15.96
N SER A 422 27.68 -5.66 15.21
CA SER A 422 27.63 -5.66 13.75
C SER A 422 27.48 -7.05 13.16
N VAL A 423 26.76 -7.17 12.04
CA VAL A 423 26.66 -8.38 11.22
C VAL A 423 27.24 -8.08 9.84
N THR A 424 28.19 -8.90 9.39
CA THR A 424 28.67 -8.87 8.00
C THR A 424 28.02 -9.99 7.21
N VAL A 425 27.34 -9.65 6.13
CA VAL A 425 26.61 -10.57 5.26
C VAL A 425 27.29 -10.57 3.88
N ARG A 426 27.71 -11.74 3.41
CA ARG A 426 28.23 -11.92 2.05
C ARG A 426 27.15 -12.53 1.18
N PHE A 427 26.78 -11.89 0.07
CA PHE A 427 25.70 -12.38 -0.79
C PHE A 427 26.03 -12.23 -2.27
N TYR A 428 25.34 -12.99 -3.12
CA TYR A 428 25.38 -12.89 -4.58
C TYR A 428 24.00 -12.55 -5.10
N GLY A 429 23.84 -11.39 -5.71
CA GLY A 429 22.56 -10.95 -6.25
C GLY A 429 22.53 -9.47 -6.59
N SER A 430 21.40 -8.99 -7.09
CA SER A 430 21.20 -7.57 -7.41
C SER A 430 20.33 -6.85 -6.35
N GLU A 431 19.75 -7.59 -5.41
CA GLU A 431 18.87 -7.07 -4.36
C GLU A 431 19.15 -7.74 -3.01
N LEU A 432 18.99 -6.95 -1.94
CA LEU A 432 19.05 -7.40 -0.56
C LEU A 432 17.85 -6.83 0.21
N ALA A 433 17.21 -7.66 1.03
CA ALA A 433 16.19 -7.27 1.99
C ALA A 433 16.41 -7.98 3.33
N LEU A 434 15.88 -7.40 4.40
CA LEU A 434 15.95 -7.95 5.75
C LEU A 434 14.56 -8.19 6.29
N TRP A 435 14.38 -9.34 6.93
CA TRP A 435 13.23 -9.59 7.78
C TRP A 435 13.48 -8.98 9.15
N VAL A 436 12.66 -8.00 9.51
CA VAL A 436 12.85 -7.18 10.71
C VAL A 436 11.59 -7.25 11.57
N ARG A 437 11.77 -7.57 12.85
CA ARG A 437 10.71 -7.52 13.84
C ARG A 437 10.61 -6.10 14.42
N ARG A 438 9.43 -5.50 14.36
CA ARG A 438 9.16 -4.11 14.76
C ARG A 438 8.03 -4.06 15.78
N TYR A 439 8.09 -3.08 16.70
CA TYR A 439 7.20 -2.99 17.87
C TYR A 439 6.52 -1.63 18.02
N ASP A 440 5.59 -1.52 18.97
CA ASP A 440 4.93 -0.26 19.32
C ASP A 440 5.89 0.85 19.76
N VAL A 441 6.98 0.48 20.44
CA VAL A 441 8.04 1.39 20.87
C VAL A 441 9.25 1.25 19.96
N ILE A 442 10.08 2.29 19.89
CA ILE A 442 11.35 2.21 19.15
C ILE A 442 12.32 1.37 20.00
N THR A 443 12.54 0.12 19.60
CA THR A 443 13.46 -0.79 20.33
C THR A 443 14.92 -0.56 19.94
N GLY A 444 15.18 -0.10 18.71
CA GLY A 444 16.52 0.18 18.21
C GLY A 444 16.55 0.68 16.76
N TYR A 445 17.74 0.74 16.20
CA TYR A 445 18.01 1.12 14.81
C TYR A 445 19.08 0.19 14.21
N TYR A 446 18.92 -0.18 12.93
CA TYR A 446 20.01 -0.77 12.15
C TYR A 446 20.60 0.27 11.21
N ALA A 447 21.89 0.54 11.27
CA ALA A 447 22.62 1.24 10.21
C ALA A 447 23.20 0.22 9.24
N ILE A 448 23.04 0.46 7.94
CA ILE A 448 23.36 -0.52 6.91
C ILE A 448 24.19 0.12 5.80
N SER A 449 25.24 -0.57 5.37
CA SER A 449 26.02 -0.23 4.18
C SER A 449 26.17 -1.44 3.26
N ILE A 450 26.26 -1.19 1.96
CA ILE A 450 26.50 -2.20 0.91
C ILE A 450 27.79 -1.81 0.20
N ASP A 451 28.79 -2.68 0.23
CA ASP A 451 30.13 -2.46 -0.34
C ASP A 451 30.82 -1.17 0.16
N GLY A 452 30.48 -0.73 1.37
CA GLY A 452 30.95 0.52 1.97
C GLY A 452 30.19 1.77 1.51
N ASP A 453 29.26 1.63 0.57
CA ASP A 453 28.33 2.66 0.13
C ASP A 453 27.00 2.58 0.89
N ARG A 454 26.16 3.59 0.68
CA ARG A 454 24.82 3.69 1.26
C ARG A 454 23.89 2.64 0.67
N ALA A 455 23.10 1.99 1.52
CA ALA A 455 21.97 1.20 1.09
C ALA A 455 20.93 2.11 0.40
N ASN A 456 20.69 1.89 -0.89
CA ASN A 456 19.99 2.83 -1.77
C ASN A 456 18.46 2.83 -1.63
N GLU A 457 17.88 1.84 -0.93
CA GLU A 457 16.44 1.83 -0.61
C GLU A 457 16.13 2.50 0.74
N LEU A 458 17.15 2.79 1.54
CA LEU A 458 16.99 3.23 2.92
C LEU A 458 17.20 4.74 3.08
N PRO A 459 16.44 5.39 3.99
CA PRO A 459 16.66 6.79 4.35
C PRO A 459 18.01 6.96 5.06
N THR A 460 18.54 8.19 5.05
CA THR A 460 19.85 8.50 5.64
C THR A 460 19.77 9.44 6.83
N ASN A 461 20.53 9.19 7.88
CA ASN A 461 20.57 10.05 9.07
C ASN A 461 21.45 11.30 8.86
N ARG A 462 21.67 12.09 9.93
CA ARG A 462 22.51 13.30 9.87
C ARG A 462 23.97 13.04 9.49
N GLN A 463 24.47 11.84 9.80
CA GLN A 463 25.84 11.40 9.56
C GLN A 463 25.98 10.78 8.17
N GLY A 464 24.87 10.58 7.44
CA GLY A 464 24.84 10.01 6.10
C GLY A 464 24.82 8.49 6.08
N GLU A 465 24.49 7.85 7.21
CA GLU A 465 24.30 6.41 7.32
C GLU A 465 22.87 6.05 6.92
N SER A 466 22.73 5.03 6.08
CA SER A 466 21.43 4.45 5.76
C SER A 466 20.90 3.64 6.94
N TYR A 467 19.60 3.76 7.28
CA TYR A 467 19.09 3.10 8.48
C TYR A 467 17.68 2.49 8.35
N ILE A 468 17.40 1.51 9.23
CA ILE A 468 16.08 0.95 9.49
C ILE A 468 15.68 1.27 10.93
N VAL A 469 14.42 1.68 11.12
CA VAL A 469 13.82 1.89 12.43
C VAL A 469 13.08 0.65 12.90
N LEU A 470 13.29 0.26 14.17
CA LEU A 470 12.58 -0.87 14.80
C LEU A 470 11.29 -0.41 15.50
N LYS A 471 10.42 0.28 14.76
CA LYS A 471 9.07 0.68 15.21
C LYS A 471 8.04 0.31 14.15
N SER A 472 6.95 -0.31 14.60
CA SER A 472 5.84 -0.75 13.77
C SER A 472 5.12 0.44 13.14
N PRO A 473 4.78 0.36 11.83
CA PRO A 473 3.99 1.36 11.15
C PRO A 473 2.53 1.35 11.59
N GLN A 474 2.00 0.28 12.21
CA GLN A 474 0.57 0.12 12.54
C GLN A 474 0.30 0.19 14.04
N GLY A 475 1.35 0.05 14.84
CA GLY A 475 1.24 -0.34 16.23
C GLY A 475 1.13 -1.86 16.35
N GLY A 476 1.41 -2.40 17.53
CA GLY A 476 1.65 -3.81 17.78
C GLY A 476 3.01 -4.31 17.28
N GLU A 477 3.23 -5.61 17.48
CA GLU A 477 4.36 -6.35 16.91
C GLU A 477 4.08 -6.69 15.44
N SER A 478 5.05 -6.45 14.57
CA SER A 478 5.01 -6.85 13.16
C SER A 478 6.34 -7.45 12.73
N LEU A 479 6.27 -8.44 11.84
CA LEU A 479 7.43 -8.98 11.13
C LEU A 479 7.36 -8.46 9.70
N ASP A 480 8.32 -7.63 9.30
CA ASP A 480 8.28 -6.91 8.04
C ASP A 480 9.50 -7.23 7.19
N LEU A 481 9.29 -7.48 5.89
CA LEU A 481 10.34 -7.59 4.90
C LEU A 481 10.70 -6.17 4.40
N ILE A 482 11.91 -5.72 4.72
CA ILE A 482 12.38 -4.36 4.39
C ILE A 482 13.45 -4.45 3.28
N PRO A 483 13.17 -3.94 2.06
CA PRO A 483 14.18 -3.79 1.03
C PRO A 483 15.31 -2.87 1.50
N VAL A 484 16.54 -3.34 1.41
CA VAL A 484 17.76 -2.61 1.80
C VAL A 484 18.45 -2.04 0.57
N ALA A 485 18.58 -2.84 -0.47
CA ALA A 485 19.20 -2.41 -1.72
C ALA A 485 18.56 -3.09 -2.92
N THR A 486 18.42 -2.34 -4.02
CA THR A 486 17.96 -2.87 -5.30
C THR A 486 18.82 -2.33 -6.45
N GLY A 487 18.86 -3.06 -7.56
CA GLY A 487 19.56 -2.62 -8.77
C GLY A 487 21.08 -2.54 -8.62
N LEU A 488 21.66 -3.34 -7.72
CA LEU A 488 23.10 -3.60 -7.65
C LEU A 488 23.57 -4.32 -8.93
N ASP A 489 24.87 -4.24 -9.21
CA ASP A 489 25.45 -5.03 -10.30
C ASP A 489 25.32 -6.52 -9.98
N GLU A 490 24.98 -7.38 -10.94
CA GLU A 490 24.86 -8.82 -10.68
C GLU A 490 26.22 -9.42 -10.29
N GLY A 491 26.40 -9.75 -9.01
CA GLY A 491 27.67 -10.25 -8.51
C GLY A 491 27.71 -10.41 -6.98
N PRO A 492 28.91 -10.69 -6.43
CA PRO A 492 29.12 -10.78 -4.99
C PRO A 492 29.21 -9.39 -4.34
N HIS A 493 28.55 -9.24 -3.19
CA HIS A 493 28.47 -8.02 -2.40
C HIS A 493 28.68 -8.31 -0.91
N ILE A 494 29.03 -7.26 -0.16
CA ILE A 494 29.16 -7.30 1.30
C ILE A 494 28.22 -6.26 1.91
N ALA A 495 27.27 -6.72 2.72
CA ALA A 495 26.46 -5.85 3.57
C ALA A 495 27.00 -5.84 5.01
N VAL A 496 27.10 -4.65 5.60
CA VAL A 496 27.41 -4.48 7.03
C VAL A 496 26.23 -3.85 7.72
N ILE A 497 25.70 -4.53 8.73
CA ILE A 497 24.53 -4.14 9.53
C ILE A 497 25.00 -3.86 10.96
N SER A 498 25.03 -2.59 11.37
CA SER A 498 25.35 -2.17 12.75
C SER A 498 24.07 -1.92 13.54
N HIS A 499 23.94 -2.53 14.72
CA HIS A 499 22.76 -2.43 15.58
C HIS A 499 22.98 -1.43 16.72
N TYR A 500 22.07 -0.47 16.86
CA TYR A 500 22.02 0.52 17.93
C TYR A 500 20.77 0.28 18.80
N PRO A 501 20.86 -0.55 19.86
CA PRO A 501 19.73 -0.84 20.75
C PRO A 501 19.36 0.40 21.59
N ARG A 502 18.08 0.55 21.94
CA ARG A 502 17.59 1.68 22.75
C ARG A 502 16.82 1.26 24.00
N GLN A 503 15.87 0.33 23.86
CA GLN A 503 15.07 -0.21 24.98
C GLN A 503 14.55 -1.61 24.65
N GLY A 504 14.62 -2.50 25.63
CA GLY A 504 14.04 -3.84 25.60
C GLY A 504 15.10 -4.92 25.65
N ASP A 505 15.12 -5.70 26.73
CA ASP A 505 15.61 -7.06 26.65
C ASP A 505 14.58 -7.83 25.82
N ASP A 506 15.02 -8.61 24.82
CA ASP A 506 14.17 -9.57 24.08
C ASP A 506 13.35 -9.02 22.87
N ALA A 507 13.94 -8.13 22.05
CA ALA A 507 13.26 -7.57 20.87
C ALA A 507 13.47 -8.39 19.58
N TRP A 508 14.47 -9.27 19.49
CA TRP A 508 14.68 -10.16 18.32
C TRP A 508 14.59 -9.45 16.97
N GLY A 509 15.21 -8.27 16.88
CA GLY A 509 14.94 -7.32 15.80
C GLY A 509 15.29 -7.84 14.40
N LEU A 510 16.29 -8.71 14.27
CA LEU A 510 16.72 -9.30 13.00
C LEU A 510 16.22 -10.74 12.90
N ALA A 511 15.26 -11.01 12.02
CA ALA A 511 14.60 -12.32 11.91
C ALA A 511 15.09 -13.15 10.71
N GLY A 512 15.67 -12.53 9.69
CA GLY A 512 16.12 -13.24 8.49
C GLY A 512 16.71 -12.33 7.42
N ILE A 513 17.31 -12.95 6.40
CA ILE A 513 17.99 -12.25 5.30
C ILE A 513 17.40 -12.77 3.98
N ALA A 514 17.08 -11.88 3.05
CA ALA A 514 16.59 -12.24 1.73
C ALA A 514 17.46 -11.63 0.64
N VAL A 515 17.83 -12.46 -0.33
CA VAL A 515 18.67 -12.10 -1.47
C VAL A 515 17.92 -12.43 -2.74
N ALA A 516 18.01 -11.58 -3.76
CA ALA A 516 17.41 -11.87 -5.06
C ALA A 516 18.26 -11.33 -6.23
N ILE A 517 18.02 -11.90 -7.41
CA ILE A 517 18.45 -11.34 -8.69
C ILE A 517 17.20 -10.88 -9.41
N ALA A 518 17.11 -9.58 -9.65
CA ALA A 518 16.00 -8.99 -10.38
C ALA A 518 16.14 -9.28 -11.87
N PRO A 519 15.08 -9.73 -12.57
CA PRO A 519 15.16 -9.95 -13.99
C PRO A 519 15.42 -8.63 -14.73
N GLU A 520 16.25 -8.68 -15.79
CA GLU A 520 16.54 -7.49 -16.60
C GLU A 520 15.29 -7.04 -17.39
N THR A 521 14.51 -6.13 -16.81
CA THR A 521 13.25 -5.64 -17.40
C THR A 521 13.33 -4.23 -17.99
N ARG A 522 14.46 -3.52 -17.80
CA ARG A 522 14.64 -2.10 -18.15
C ARG A 522 14.31 -1.74 -19.61
N SER A 523 14.52 -2.67 -20.54
CA SER A 523 14.20 -2.45 -21.96
C SER A 523 12.69 -2.46 -22.22
N TYR A 524 11.97 -3.40 -21.61
CA TYR A 524 10.52 -3.53 -21.70
C TYR A 524 9.81 -2.40 -20.97
N GLU A 525 10.32 -2.01 -19.80
CA GLU A 525 9.77 -0.88 -19.05
C GLU A 525 9.85 0.43 -19.83
N ARG A 526 10.99 0.69 -20.48
CA ARG A 526 11.14 1.87 -21.36
C ARG A 526 10.12 1.87 -22.49
N LEU A 527 9.92 0.73 -23.15
CA LEU A 527 8.92 0.58 -24.21
C LEU A 527 7.48 0.72 -23.68
N ARG A 528 7.21 0.23 -22.47
CA ARG A 528 5.92 0.37 -21.78
C ARG A 528 5.63 1.83 -21.43
N VAL A 529 6.61 2.57 -20.92
CA VAL A 529 6.52 4.02 -20.67
C VAL A 529 6.26 4.79 -21.97
N ILE A 530 6.95 4.44 -23.06
CA ILE A 530 6.65 5.00 -24.39
C ILE A 530 5.20 4.69 -24.79
N GLY A 531 4.75 3.45 -24.58
CA GLY A 531 3.36 3.04 -24.81
C GLY A 531 2.34 3.88 -24.03
N TYR A 532 2.57 4.10 -22.72
CA TYR A 532 1.75 4.99 -21.91
C TYR A 532 1.81 6.44 -22.39
N GLY A 533 2.97 6.93 -22.81
CA GLY A 533 3.12 8.26 -23.39
C GLY A 533 2.30 8.44 -24.68
N LEU A 534 2.33 7.45 -25.57
CA LEU A 534 1.52 7.43 -26.80
C LEU A 534 0.03 7.34 -26.49
N ALA A 535 -0.37 6.49 -25.54
CA ALA A 535 -1.77 6.37 -25.12
C ALA A 535 -2.28 7.68 -24.48
N GLY A 536 -1.48 8.28 -23.59
CA GLY A 536 -1.79 9.56 -22.95
C GLY A 536 -1.90 10.70 -23.97
N LEU A 537 -0.97 10.78 -24.94
CA LEU A 537 -1.06 11.73 -26.04
C LEU A 537 -2.31 11.49 -26.90
N GLY A 538 -2.63 10.22 -27.17
CA GLY A 538 -3.87 9.81 -27.85
C GLY A 538 -5.11 10.30 -27.11
N ILE A 539 -5.19 10.08 -25.80
CA ILE A 539 -6.29 10.55 -24.93
C ILE A 539 -6.40 12.08 -24.96
N LEU A 540 -5.28 12.81 -24.89
CA LEU A 540 -5.28 14.27 -24.95
C LEU A 540 -5.79 14.79 -26.30
N LEU A 541 -5.36 14.18 -27.42
CA LEU A 541 -5.84 14.53 -28.75
C LEU A 541 -7.32 14.17 -28.94
N LEU A 542 -7.75 13.03 -28.40
CA LEU A 542 -9.15 12.61 -28.39
C LEU A 542 -9.99 13.55 -27.55
N ALA A 543 -9.58 13.92 -26.34
CA ALA A 543 -10.27 14.89 -25.50
C ALA A 543 -10.36 16.28 -26.17
N PHE A 544 -9.28 16.71 -26.82
CA PHE A 544 -9.24 17.97 -27.57
C PHE A 544 -10.19 17.98 -28.77
N THR A 545 -10.34 16.84 -29.46
CA THR A 545 -11.18 16.71 -30.67
C THR A 545 -12.62 16.31 -30.35
N VAL A 546 -12.87 15.57 -29.27
CA VAL A 546 -14.19 15.11 -28.84
C VAL A 546 -15.16 16.25 -28.62
N PHE A 547 -14.73 17.38 -28.08
CA PHE A 547 -15.65 18.50 -27.90
C PHE A 547 -15.76 19.42 -29.13
N ARG A 548 -15.00 19.12 -30.19
CA ARG A 548 -14.85 19.99 -31.38
C ARG A 548 -15.28 19.32 -32.69
N LEU A 549 -15.53 18.02 -32.67
CA LEU A 549 -16.05 17.26 -33.81
C LEU A 549 -17.58 17.39 -33.93
N PRO A 550 -18.11 17.48 -35.17
CA PRO A 550 -19.55 17.53 -35.41
C PRO A 550 -20.17 16.13 -35.33
N TRP A 551 -20.32 15.60 -34.10
CA TRP A 551 -20.91 14.28 -33.80
C TRP A 551 -22.33 14.06 -34.35
N GLN A 552 -23.01 15.13 -34.75
CA GLN A 552 -24.33 15.10 -35.40
C GLN A 552 -24.37 14.27 -36.70
N THR A 553 -23.20 13.86 -37.22
CA THR A 553 -23.06 13.04 -38.44
C THR A 553 -22.83 11.55 -38.17
N LEU A 554 -22.53 11.12 -36.93
CA LEU A 554 -22.36 9.71 -36.57
C LEU A 554 -23.67 9.16 -35.97
N ARG A 555 -24.23 8.13 -36.61
CA ARG A 555 -25.40 7.39 -36.10
C ARG A 555 -24.93 6.18 -35.30
N LEU A 556 -24.99 6.28 -33.97
CA LEU A 556 -24.86 5.17 -33.01
C LEU A 556 -26.24 4.55 -32.69
N PRO A 557 -26.32 3.39 -31.98
CA PRO A 557 -27.50 2.51 -31.93
C PRO A 557 -28.77 3.17 -31.39
N SER A 558 -29.90 2.56 -31.73
CA SER A 558 -31.23 3.15 -31.58
C SER A 558 -31.64 3.39 -30.12
N ARG A 559 -32.51 4.40 -30.00
CA ARG A 559 -33.11 5.01 -28.80
C ARG A 559 -33.66 4.04 -27.75
N GLN A 560 -33.97 2.78 -28.11
CA GLN A 560 -34.67 1.82 -27.23
C GLN A 560 -33.77 1.22 -26.14
N THR A 561 -32.47 1.03 -26.42
CA THR A 561 -31.53 0.42 -25.45
C THR A 561 -31.15 1.39 -24.33
N TRP A 562 -31.08 2.69 -24.64
CA TRP A 562 -30.88 3.76 -23.65
C TRP A 562 -32.12 4.03 -22.80
N ILE A 563 -33.32 3.74 -23.33
CA ILE A 563 -34.59 3.84 -22.60
C ILE A 563 -34.67 2.75 -21.52
N ASN A 564 -34.27 1.51 -21.82
CA ASN A 564 -34.36 0.40 -20.86
C ASN A 564 -33.40 0.54 -19.66
N LEU A 565 -32.20 1.12 -19.83
CA LEU A 565 -31.29 1.42 -18.71
C LEU A 565 -31.74 2.65 -17.91
N GLY A 566 -32.39 3.62 -18.58
CA GLY A 566 -32.99 4.79 -17.95
C GLY A 566 -34.20 4.44 -17.09
N ASP A 567 -35.01 3.46 -17.49
CA ASP A 567 -36.24 3.08 -16.78
C ASP A 567 -35.99 2.33 -15.45
N THR A 568 -34.88 1.59 -15.33
CA THR A 568 -34.45 0.96 -14.07
C THR A 568 -33.90 1.99 -13.06
N ALA A 569 -33.12 2.97 -13.54
CA ALA A 569 -32.65 4.09 -12.72
C ALA A 569 -33.79 5.05 -12.32
N LEU A 570 -34.74 5.29 -13.23
CA LEU A 570 -35.93 6.11 -13.00
C LEU A 570 -36.90 5.47 -11.99
N SER A 571 -36.98 4.14 -11.93
CA SER A 571 -37.81 3.43 -10.94
C SER A 571 -37.23 3.49 -9.51
N LEU A 572 -35.90 3.41 -9.36
CA LEU A 572 -35.20 3.64 -8.08
C LEU A 572 -35.34 5.10 -7.60
N ILE A 573 -35.28 6.06 -8.53
CA ILE A 573 -35.46 7.49 -8.24
C ILE A 573 -36.93 7.82 -7.93
N LEU A 574 -37.90 7.19 -8.62
CA LEU A 574 -39.33 7.38 -8.39
C LEU A 574 -39.79 6.79 -7.05
N SER A 575 -39.22 5.67 -6.59
CA SER A 575 -39.48 5.15 -5.25
C SER A 575 -38.94 6.08 -4.14
N ALA A 576 -37.80 6.75 -4.36
CA ALA A 576 -37.28 7.76 -3.42
C ALA A 576 -38.09 9.07 -3.45
N VAL A 577 -38.56 9.50 -4.65
CA VAL A 577 -39.42 10.68 -4.83
C VAL A 577 -40.84 10.45 -4.31
N PHE A 578 -41.35 9.23 -4.32
CA PHE A 578 -42.68 8.89 -3.79
C PHE A 578 -42.72 8.91 -2.25
N VAL A 579 -41.64 8.49 -1.58
CA VAL A 579 -41.49 8.60 -0.11
C VAL A 579 -41.28 10.06 0.35
N LEU A 580 -40.62 10.89 -0.46
CA LEU A 580 -40.50 12.35 -0.21
C LEU A 580 -41.78 13.13 -0.59
N GLY A 581 -42.53 12.65 -1.59
CA GLY A 581 -43.76 13.26 -2.06
C GLY A 581 -44.93 13.11 -1.08
N THR A 582 -44.94 12.04 -0.28
CA THR A 582 -45.92 11.86 0.82
C THR A 582 -45.62 12.74 2.05
N ALA A 583 -44.39 13.28 2.19
CA ALA A 583 -44.05 14.25 3.22
C ALA A 583 -44.41 15.71 2.84
N LEU A 584 -44.59 16.00 1.54
CA LEU A 584 -44.84 17.36 1.00
C LEU A 584 -46.32 17.69 0.82
N THR A 585 -47.24 16.77 1.09
CA THR A 585 -48.69 16.97 1.00
C THR A 585 -49.30 17.66 2.23
N TRP A 586 -48.50 18.12 3.19
CA TRP A 586 -48.95 18.92 4.33
C TRP A 586 -48.75 20.43 4.12
N GLY A 587 -49.79 21.07 3.57
CA GLY A 587 -50.29 22.40 3.92
C GLY A 587 -49.47 23.67 3.61
N ASP A 588 -50.09 24.63 2.92
CA ASP A 588 -49.64 26.02 2.72
C ASP A 588 -49.22 26.77 4.02
N THR A 589 -49.53 26.22 5.19
CA THR A 589 -49.14 26.70 6.52
C THR A 589 -47.68 26.40 6.89
N PHE A 590 -47.11 25.24 6.52
CA PHE A 590 -45.70 24.93 6.84
C PHE A 590 -44.73 25.72 5.96
N THR A 591 -45.04 25.82 4.66
CA THR A 591 -44.23 26.56 3.69
C THR A 591 -44.20 28.07 3.97
N SER A 592 -45.28 28.65 4.48
CA SER A 592 -45.32 30.07 4.90
C SER A 592 -44.57 30.33 6.21
N PHE A 593 -44.55 29.37 7.13
CA PHE A 593 -43.79 29.44 8.39
C PHE A 593 -42.27 29.36 8.17
N VAL A 594 -41.80 28.38 7.39
CA VAL A 594 -40.36 28.14 7.09
C VAL A 594 -39.80 29.17 6.09
N ARG A 595 -40.65 29.95 5.42
CA ARG A 595 -40.20 31.09 4.59
C ARG A 595 -39.77 32.31 5.39
N ARG A 596 -39.89 32.35 6.71
CA ARG A 596 -39.35 33.46 7.52
C ARG A 596 -38.00 33.06 8.13
N ASP A 597 -37.04 33.97 8.17
CA ASP A 597 -35.67 33.64 8.59
C ASP A 597 -35.58 33.14 10.05
N PRO A 598 -36.25 33.74 11.06
CA PRO A 598 -36.12 33.28 12.45
C PRO A 598 -36.70 31.87 12.71
N PRO A 599 -37.92 31.52 12.24
CA PRO A 599 -38.44 30.16 12.36
C PRO A 599 -37.62 29.10 11.62
N ALA A 600 -37.09 29.43 10.44
CA ALA A 600 -36.26 28.51 9.66
C ALA A 600 -34.92 28.23 10.34
N LEU A 601 -34.26 29.26 10.89
CA LEU A 601 -33.03 29.12 11.67
C LEU A 601 -33.25 28.27 12.92
N LEU A 602 -34.31 28.55 13.70
CA LEU A 602 -34.61 27.79 14.91
C LEU A 602 -34.89 26.31 14.58
N LEU A 603 -35.67 26.04 13.54
CA LEU A 603 -35.97 24.67 13.13
C LEU A 603 -34.72 23.94 12.59
N THR A 604 -33.84 24.66 11.88
CA THR A 604 -32.54 24.13 11.43
C THR A 604 -31.67 23.75 12.62
N LEU A 605 -31.49 24.66 13.58
CA LEU A 605 -30.68 24.41 14.78
C LEU A 605 -31.22 23.23 15.59
N THR A 606 -32.55 23.14 15.77
CA THR A 606 -33.20 22.05 16.51
C THR A 606 -33.06 20.70 15.80
N THR A 607 -33.41 20.63 14.50
CA THR A 607 -33.32 19.37 13.74
C THR A 607 -31.89 18.86 13.68
N VAL A 608 -30.96 19.75 13.38
CA VAL A 608 -29.56 19.40 13.32
C VAL A 608 -28.97 19.02 14.68
N GLY A 609 -29.27 19.78 15.73
CA GLY A 609 -28.79 19.48 17.08
C GLY A 609 -29.28 18.11 17.55
N ILE A 610 -30.55 17.77 17.27
CA ILE A 610 -31.09 16.44 17.53
C ILE A 610 -30.33 15.38 16.72
N ALA A 611 -30.06 15.61 15.43
CA ALA A 611 -29.31 14.65 14.61
C ALA A 611 -27.86 14.45 15.10
N TYR A 612 -27.23 15.47 15.67
CA TYR A 612 -25.85 15.37 16.16
C TYR A 612 -25.75 14.66 17.52
N PHE A 613 -26.66 14.96 18.46
CA PHE A 613 -26.58 14.48 19.83
C PHE A 613 -27.47 13.25 20.12
N SER A 614 -28.41 12.90 19.24
CA SER A 614 -29.29 11.75 19.50
C SER A 614 -28.55 10.42 19.34
N PRO A 615 -28.58 9.54 20.35
CA PRO A 615 -28.06 8.17 20.22
C PRO A 615 -29.03 7.25 19.45
N MET A 616 -30.25 7.71 19.13
CA MET A 616 -31.31 6.90 18.54
C MET A 616 -31.37 7.10 17.02
N VAL A 617 -31.17 6.02 16.26
CA VAL A 617 -31.15 6.03 14.78
C VAL A 617 -32.45 6.62 14.20
N VAL A 618 -33.61 6.21 14.73
CA VAL A 618 -34.92 6.68 14.24
C VAL A 618 -35.10 8.18 14.45
N ILE A 619 -34.72 8.70 15.62
CA ILE A 619 -34.81 10.13 15.94
C ILE A 619 -33.87 10.93 15.04
N THR A 620 -32.66 10.41 14.81
CA THR A 620 -31.67 11.00 13.90
C THR A 620 -32.21 11.06 12.47
N LEU A 621 -32.80 9.97 11.95
CA LEU A 621 -33.38 9.95 10.60
C LEU A 621 -34.56 10.94 10.46
N LEU A 622 -35.46 11.00 11.44
CA LEU A 622 -36.58 11.96 11.44
C LEU A 622 -36.08 13.42 11.46
N ALA A 623 -35.04 13.68 12.25
CA ALA A 623 -34.38 14.97 12.31
C ALA A 623 -33.72 15.36 10.98
N LEU A 624 -33.03 14.42 10.32
CA LEU A 624 -32.43 14.64 8.99
C LEU A 624 -33.49 14.88 7.89
N VAL A 625 -34.64 14.20 7.96
CA VAL A 625 -35.79 14.47 7.07
C VAL A 625 -36.35 15.87 7.31
N GLY A 626 -36.54 16.26 8.57
CA GLY A 626 -36.96 17.61 8.94
C GLY A 626 -36.00 18.67 8.41
N PHE A 627 -34.70 18.43 8.55
CA PHE A 627 -33.65 19.28 7.99
C PHE A 627 -33.75 19.35 6.44
N ALA A 628 -33.89 18.21 5.76
CA ALA A 628 -34.04 18.18 4.30
C ALA A 628 -35.23 19.01 3.81
N LEU A 629 -36.37 18.97 4.52
CA LEU A 629 -37.55 19.79 4.21
C LEU A 629 -37.27 21.29 4.39
N VAL A 630 -36.53 21.67 5.43
CA VAL A 630 -36.12 23.07 5.64
C VAL A 630 -35.21 23.53 4.50
N VAL A 631 -34.18 22.74 4.17
CA VAL A 631 -33.21 23.10 3.12
C VAL A 631 -33.87 23.16 1.73
N PHE A 632 -34.80 22.26 1.43
CA PHE A 632 -35.55 22.29 0.17
C PHE A 632 -36.30 23.62 -0.02
N ASN A 633 -36.89 24.15 1.06
CA ASN A 633 -37.60 25.43 1.03
C ASN A 633 -36.66 26.64 1.11
N ARG A 634 -35.60 26.57 1.92
CA ARG A 634 -34.61 27.62 2.18
C ARG A 634 -33.17 27.05 2.10
N PRO A 635 -32.61 26.92 0.88
CA PRO A 635 -31.28 26.35 0.64
C PRO A 635 -30.13 26.92 1.48
N LEU A 636 -30.19 28.23 1.77
CA LEU A 636 -29.19 28.91 2.58
C LEU A 636 -29.04 28.27 3.97
N MET A 637 -30.13 27.74 4.55
CA MET A 637 -30.08 27.07 5.85
C MET A 637 -29.19 25.82 5.83
N GLY A 638 -29.14 25.11 4.70
CA GLY A 638 -28.24 23.97 4.52
C GLY A 638 -26.78 24.41 4.55
N ILE A 639 -26.45 25.49 3.85
CA ILE A 639 -25.11 26.10 3.84
C ILE A 639 -24.71 26.60 5.23
N LEU A 640 -25.59 27.32 5.93
CA LEU A 640 -25.32 27.80 7.30
C LEU A 640 -25.09 26.65 8.28
N ALA A 641 -25.86 25.56 8.15
CA ALA A 641 -25.67 24.36 8.93
C ALA A 641 -24.30 23.71 8.66
N VAL A 642 -23.91 23.56 7.38
CA VAL A 642 -22.56 23.04 7.05
C VAL A 642 -21.46 23.93 7.63
N ILE A 643 -21.57 25.26 7.49
CA ILE A 643 -20.59 26.21 8.06
C ILE A 643 -20.47 26.00 9.56
N PHE A 644 -21.58 26.00 10.30
CA PHE A 644 -21.57 25.87 11.74
C PHE A 644 -20.96 24.53 12.18
N TRP A 645 -21.49 23.42 11.66
CA TRP A 645 -21.12 22.08 12.13
C TRP A 645 -19.77 21.59 11.63
N SER A 646 -19.25 22.14 10.53
CA SER A 646 -17.85 21.89 10.11
C SER A 646 -16.84 22.26 11.18
N MET A 647 -17.19 23.19 12.10
CA MET A 647 -16.32 23.62 13.19
C MET A 647 -16.36 22.68 14.41
N PHE A 648 -17.35 21.79 14.54
CA PHE A 648 -17.57 20.93 15.71
C PHE A 648 -17.26 19.45 15.44
N PHE A 649 -16.24 19.20 14.62
CA PHE A 649 -15.81 17.85 14.32
C PHE A 649 -15.05 17.25 15.51
N THR A 650 -15.58 16.18 16.12
CA THR A 650 -14.89 15.39 17.14
C THR A 650 -14.25 14.17 16.50
N SER A 651 -12.96 13.94 16.73
CA SER A 651 -12.32 12.67 16.40
C SER A 651 -12.89 11.62 17.35
N THR A 652 -13.92 10.89 16.94
CA THR A 652 -14.39 9.74 17.71
C THR A 652 -13.41 8.59 17.48
N ILE A 653 -12.42 8.50 18.36
CA ILE A 653 -11.82 7.22 18.73
C ILE A 653 -12.91 6.45 19.49
N ASP A 654 -13.00 5.17 19.17
CA ASP A 654 -13.90 4.13 19.71
C ASP A 654 -15.33 4.01 19.17
N GLY A 655 -15.56 2.90 18.48
CA GLY A 655 -16.85 2.25 18.38
C GLY A 655 -17.48 2.31 17.00
N TYR A 656 -17.50 1.16 16.33
CA TYR A 656 -18.30 0.85 15.15
C TYR A 656 -19.66 1.58 15.17
N VAL A 657 -20.01 2.21 14.03
CA VAL A 657 -21.31 2.87 13.71
C VAL A 657 -21.42 4.37 14.04
N ARG A 658 -20.66 5.20 13.29
CA ARG A 658 -21.18 6.48 12.73
C ARG A 658 -20.71 6.62 11.28
N LEU A 659 -21.28 5.79 10.40
CA LEU A 659 -20.92 5.62 8.97
C LEU A 659 -20.93 6.90 8.11
N ILE A 660 -21.47 8.02 8.62
CA ILE A 660 -21.47 9.32 7.93
C ILE A 660 -21.21 10.39 8.99
N VAL A 661 -20.17 11.19 8.78
CA VAL A 661 -19.92 12.40 9.59
C VAL A 661 -21.14 13.32 9.45
N VAL A 662 -21.64 13.91 10.55
CA VAL A 662 -22.86 14.76 10.50
C VAL A 662 -22.76 15.85 9.42
N VAL A 663 -21.57 16.44 9.24
CA VAL A 663 -21.26 17.40 8.16
C VAL A 663 -21.39 16.79 6.76
N GLU A 664 -20.95 15.56 6.53
CA GLU A 664 -21.16 14.84 5.26
C GLU A 664 -22.66 14.63 5.00
N ALA A 665 -23.42 14.20 6.01
CA ALA A 665 -24.86 14.02 5.88
C ALA A 665 -25.53 15.35 5.51
N MET A 666 -25.14 16.44 6.15
CA MET A 666 -25.66 17.77 5.86
C MET A 666 -25.34 18.27 4.46
N ILE A 667 -24.09 18.10 4.01
CA ILE A 667 -23.70 18.57 2.68
C ILE A 667 -24.39 17.77 1.59
N VAL A 668 -24.54 16.45 1.78
CA VAL A 668 -25.27 15.58 0.85
C VAL A 668 -26.75 15.93 0.84
N ILE A 669 -27.40 16.07 2.00
CA ILE A 669 -28.81 16.48 2.08
C ILE A 669 -29.00 17.84 1.43
N SER A 670 -28.09 18.79 1.68
CA SER A 670 -28.13 20.11 1.07
C SER A 670 -27.96 20.04 -0.45
N ALA A 671 -27.03 19.24 -0.94
CA ALA A 671 -26.83 19.02 -2.37
C ALA A 671 -28.09 18.43 -3.02
N VAL A 672 -28.64 17.36 -2.45
CA VAL A 672 -29.85 16.68 -2.95
C VAL A 672 -31.04 17.63 -2.93
N ALA A 673 -31.25 18.39 -1.86
CA ALA A 673 -32.34 19.34 -1.75
C ALA A 673 -32.23 20.49 -2.77
N ILE A 674 -31.03 21.05 -2.95
CA ILE A 674 -30.76 22.12 -3.93
C ILE A 674 -30.94 21.61 -5.37
N LEU A 675 -30.38 20.45 -5.69
CA LEU A 675 -30.52 19.82 -7.01
C LEU A 675 -31.98 19.46 -7.30
N GLY A 676 -32.67 18.87 -6.31
CA GLY A 676 -34.09 18.53 -6.40
C GLY A 676 -34.97 19.75 -6.65
N ARG A 677 -34.71 20.86 -5.96
CA ARG A 677 -35.40 22.13 -6.20
C ARG A 677 -35.13 22.67 -7.61
N GLY A 678 -33.86 22.64 -8.06
CA GLY A 678 -33.50 23.06 -9.41
C GLY A 678 -34.22 22.23 -10.49
N LEU A 679 -34.32 20.92 -10.29
CA LEU A 679 -35.07 20.03 -11.17
C LEU A 679 -36.58 20.31 -11.14
N PHE A 680 -37.14 20.60 -9.96
CA PHE A 680 -38.55 20.96 -9.81
C PHE A 680 -38.90 22.28 -10.53
N GLU A 681 -38.06 23.31 -10.37
CA GLU A 681 -38.24 24.59 -11.07
C GLU A 681 -38.10 24.42 -12.60
N TRP A 682 -37.13 23.62 -13.04
CA TRP A 682 -36.92 23.28 -14.45
C TRP A 682 -38.12 22.53 -15.06
N THR A 683 -38.65 21.51 -14.37
CA THR A 683 -39.83 20.76 -14.82
C THR A 683 -41.10 21.60 -14.81
N ARG A 684 -41.26 22.52 -13.85
CA ARG A 684 -42.35 23.50 -13.83
C ARG A 684 -42.27 24.43 -15.05
N GLN A 685 -41.09 24.96 -15.37
CA GLN A 685 -40.88 25.82 -16.54
C GLN A 685 -41.14 25.08 -17.87
N LEU A 686 -40.82 23.78 -17.93
CA LEU A 686 -41.14 22.92 -19.08
C LEU A 686 -42.65 22.76 -19.29
N ARG A 687 -43.41 22.60 -18.20
CA ARG A 687 -44.88 22.44 -18.26
C ARG A 687 -45.61 23.71 -18.69
N THR A 688 -45.11 24.89 -18.31
CA THR A 688 -45.79 26.17 -18.58
C THR A 688 -45.49 26.80 -19.94
N ARG A 689 -44.60 26.24 -20.77
CA ARG A 689 -44.23 26.80 -22.09
C ARG A 689 -44.80 25.99 -23.28
N PRO A 690 -45.07 26.63 -24.45
CA PRO A 690 -45.61 25.99 -25.65
C PRO A 690 -44.72 24.86 -26.22
N LEU A 691 -45.34 23.88 -26.89
CA LEU A 691 -44.69 22.66 -27.41
C LEU A 691 -43.52 22.92 -28.38
N GLU A 692 -43.61 23.96 -29.21
CA GLU A 692 -42.56 24.34 -30.18
C GLU A 692 -41.26 24.81 -29.52
N ALA A 693 -41.34 25.41 -28.32
CA ALA A 693 -40.18 25.91 -27.57
C ALA A 693 -39.41 24.81 -26.81
N ARG A 694 -39.97 23.60 -26.68
CA ARG A 694 -39.36 22.48 -25.95
C ARG A 694 -38.21 21.83 -26.73
N GLY A 695 -38.24 21.87 -28.06
CA GLY A 695 -37.18 21.32 -28.94
C GLY A 695 -35.87 22.10 -28.88
N GLN A 696 -35.93 23.44 -28.86
CA GLN A 696 -34.75 24.32 -28.72
C GLN A 696 -34.08 24.20 -27.34
N MET A 697 -34.82 23.76 -26.32
CA MET A 697 -34.31 23.65 -24.95
C MET A 697 -33.39 22.45 -24.73
N ARG A 698 -33.59 21.33 -25.44
CA ARG A 698 -32.66 20.17 -25.38
C ARG A 698 -31.31 20.49 -26.01
N ALA A 699 -31.28 21.21 -27.13
CA ALA A 699 -30.04 21.75 -27.72
C ALA A 699 -29.37 22.81 -26.82
N SER A 700 -30.17 23.54 -26.01
CA SER A 700 -29.66 24.57 -25.10
C SER A 700 -28.94 24.06 -23.85
N LEU A 701 -29.06 22.77 -23.50
CA LEU A 701 -28.53 22.24 -22.24
C LEU A 701 -27.03 21.96 -22.36
N THR A 702 -26.62 21.37 -23.49
CA THR A 702 -25.21 21.26 -23.90
C THR A 702 -24.58 22.63 -24.12
N ASP A 703 -25.29 23.58 -24.75
CA ASP A 703 -24.82 24.96 -24.92
C ASP A 703 -24.74 25.75 -23.61
N ARG A 704 -25.59 25.42 -22.62
CA ARG A 704 -25.52 26.01 -21.27
C ARG A 704 -24.36 25.44 -20.48
N LEU A 705 -24.14 24.12 -20.52
CA LEU A 705 -22.97 23.47 -19.93
C LEU A 705 -21.67 23.98 -20.57
N HIS A 706 -21.63 24.07 -21.90
CA HIS A 706 -20.48 24.59 -22.64
C HIS A 706 -20.19 26.06 -22.29
N ARG A 707 -21.21 26.93 -22.27
CA ARG A 707 -21.05 28.33 -21.84
C ARG A 707 -20.63 28.46 -20.38
N ARG A 708 -21.12 27.58 -19.49
CA ARG A 708 -20.74 27.59 -18.08
C ARG A 708 -19.30 27.13 -17.87
N LEU A 709 -18.83 26.13 -18.63
CA LEU A 709 -17.42 25.70 -18.64
C LEU A 709 -16.49 26.81 -19.14
N LEU A 710 -16.93 27.60 -20.13
CA LEU A 710 -16.19 28.79 -20.61
C LEU A 710 -16.21 29.97 -19.62
N GLN A 711 -17.05 29.93 -18.58
CA GLN A 711 -17.21 30.98 -17.57
C GLN A 711 -16.59 30.62 -16.21
N LEU A 712 -15.88 29.50 -16.10
CA LEU A 712 -15.20 29.12 -14.86
C LEU A 712 -14.14 30.15 -14.48
N SER A 713 -14.16 30.55 -13.22
CA SER A 713 -13.16 31.44 -12.64
C SER A 713 -11.83 30.71 -12.42
N PRO A 714 -10.71 31.43 -12.25
CA PRO A 714 -9.44 30.82 -11.85
C PRO A 714 -9.53 30.00 -10.55
N PHE A 715 -10.43 30.35 -9.62
CA PHE A 715 -10.67 29.56 -8.40
C PHE A 715 -11.33 28.22 -8.71
N ASP A 716 -12.30 28.19 -9.62
CA ASP A 716 -12.99 26.97 -10.01
C ASP A 716 -12.02 25.96 -10.64
N TRP A 717 -11.11 26.44 -11.50
CA TRP A 717 -10.04 25.63 -12.06
C TRP A 717 -9.06 25.12 -11.01
N GLY A 718 -8.67 25.98 -10.05
CA GLY A 718 -7.76 25.58 -8.97
C GLY A 718 -8.36 24.51 -8.04
N ILE A 719 -9.64 24.64 -7.68
CA ILE A 719 -10.33 23.66 -6.83
C ILE A 719 -10.57 22.35 -7.59
N LEU A 720 -10.94 22.42 -8.86
CA LEU A 720 -11.08 21.22 -9.69
C LEU A 720 -9.73 20.49 -9.81
N ALA A 721 -8.64 21.22 -10.09
CA ALA A 721 -7.30 20.64 -10.15
C ALA A 721 -6.90 20.01 -8.81
N LEU A 722 -7.21 20.65 -7.68
CA LEU A 722 -6.93 20.13 -6.35
C LEU A 722 -7.65 18.79 -6.10
N VAL A 723 -8.95 18.70 -6.42
CA VAL A 723 -9.74 17.47 -6.26
C VAL A 723 -9.27 16.37 -7.22
N MET A 724 -8.97 16.71 -8.47
CA MET A 724 -8.46 15.74 -9.44
C MET A 724 -7.10 15.19 -9.04
N LEU A 725 -6.22 16.03 -8.48
CA LEU A 725 -4.92 15.59 -7.98
C LEU A 725 -5.07 14.72 -6.72
N ALA A 726 -5.98 15.07 -5.81
CA ALA A 726 -6.31 14.25 -4.64
C ALA A 726 -6.91 12.88 -5.02
N LEU A 727 -7.72 12.83 -6.09
CA LEU A 727 -8.20 11.56 -6.65
C LEU A 727 -7.06 10.76 -7.27
N LEU A 728 -6.17 11.44 -8.02
CA LEU A 728 -5.02 10.80 -8.64
C LEU A 728 -4.05 10.24 -7.60
N SER A 729 -3.89 10.91 -6.45
CA SER A 729 -2.99 10.45 -5.39
C SER A 729 -3.38 9.11 -4.76
N LEU A 730 -4.62 8.65 -4.94
CA LEU A 730 -5.00 7.29 -4.56
C LEU A 730 -4.21 6.21 -5.33
N THR A 731 -3.68 6.53 -6.51
CA THR A 731 -2.93 5.58 -7.35
C THR A 731 -1.53 5.27 -6.83
N TRP A 732 -1.00 6.08 -5.91
CA TRP A 732 0.32 5.87 -5.28
C TRP A 732 0.28 5.89 -3.75
N ALA A 733 -0.91 5.98 -3.15
CA ALA A 733 -1.06 5.87 -1.70
C ALA A 733 -0.90 4.40 -1.29
N GLU A 734 0.02 4.14 -0.37
CA GLU A 734 0.27 2.79 0.16
C GLU A 734 -0.95 2.28 0.95
N ARG A 735 -1.54 3.15 1.77
CA ARG A 735 -2.74 2.85 2.57
C ARG A 735 -3.99 3.48 1.98
N LEU A 736 -4.67 2.70 1.14
CA LEU A 736 -5.87 3.13 0.41
C LEU A 736 -7.06 3.51 1.33
N PRO A 737 -7.40 2.78 2.41
CA PRO A 737 -8.53 3.14 3.27
C PRO A 737 -8.40 4.53 3.91
N GLU A 738 -7.23 4.84 4.44
CA GLU A 738 -6.85 6.11 5.06
C GLU A 738 -6.84 7.24 4.02
N ALA A 739 -6.24 6.99 2.85
CA ALA A 739 -6.25 7.96 1.74
C ALA A 739 -7.68 8.28 1.26
N ILE A 740 -8.58 7.29 1.17
CA ILE A 740 -9.99 7.49 0.84
C ILE A 740 -10.70 8.30 1.92
N HIS A 741 -10.38 8.07 3.19
CA HIS A 741 -10.94 8.82 4.31
C HIS A 741 -10.59 10.31 4.20
N GLU A 742 -9.31 10.64 4.00
CA GLU A 742 -8.86 12.03 3.84
C GLU A 742 -9.46 12.68 2.57
N LEU A 743 -9.45 11.96 1.44
CA LEU A 743 -10.05 12.43 0.19
C LEU A 743 -11.51 12.87 0.39
N ARG A 744 -12.31 12.02 1.07
CA ARG A 744 -13.73 12.29 1.30
C ARG A 744 -13.94 13.54 2.16
N LEU A 745 -13.22 13.64 3.27
CA LEU A 745 -13.49 14.65 4.30
C LEU A 745 -12.80 16.00 4.06
N ILE A 746 -11.62 16.00 3.44
CA ILE A 746 -10.79 17.21 3.26
C ILE A 746 -10.88 17.77 1.84
N PHE A 747 -11.22 16.95 0.85
CA PHE A 747 -11.29 17.38 -0.55
C PHE A 747 -12.70 17.36 -1.11
N LEU A 748 -13.36 16.20 -1.16
CA LEU A 748 -14.66 16.05 -1.82
C LEU A 748 -15.77 16.82 -1.09
N GLY A 749 -15.89 16.67 0.23
CA GLY A 749 -16.87 17.39 1.03
C GLY A 749 -16.74 18.93 0.92
N PRO A 750 -15.56 19.50 1.19
CA PRO A 750 -15.30 20.93 1.04
C PRO A 750 -15.45 21.46 -0.40
N ALA A 751 -15.03 20.70 -1.41
CA ALA A 751 -15.22 21.09 -2.81
C ALA A 751 -16.69 21.05 -3.23
N LEU A 752 -17.45 20.05 -2.77
CA LEU A 752 -18.90 20.02 -2.97
C LEU A 752 -19.55 21.22 -2.29
N PHE A 753 -19.13 21.56 -1.06
CA PHE A 753 -19.57 22.78 -0.37
C PHE A 753 -19.27 24.05 -1.16
N TYR A 754 -18.06 24.19 -1.70
CA TYR A 754 -17.70 25.30 -2.58
C TYR A 754 -18.63 25.36 -3.81
N VAL A 755 -18.86 24.22 -4.48
CA VAL A 755 -19.72 24.14 -5.67
C VAL A 755 -21.17 24.49 -5.34
N LEU A 756 -21.73 23.98 -4.25
CA LEU A 756 -23.09 24.32 -3.83
C LEU A 756 -23.21 25.82 -3.54
N LEU A 757 -22.26 26.34 -2.75
CA LEU A 757 -22.25 27.75 -2.39
C LEU A 757 -22.13 28.62 -3.64
N ARG A 758 -21.16 28.38 -4.54
CA ARG A 758 -20.92 29.17 -5.76
C ARG A 758 -22.14 29.28 -6.68
N ASN A 759 -23.00 28.28 -6.65
CA ASN A 759 -24.17 28.16 -7.53
C ASN A 759 -25.49 28.58 -6.85
N LEU A 760 -25.46 28.92 -5.56
CA LEU A 760 -26.63 29.37 -4.85
C LEU A 760 -26.92 30.85 -5.17
N PRO A 761 -28.17 31.25 -5.45
CA PRO A 761 -28.52 32.65 -5.67
C PRO A 761 -28.61 33.42 -4.34
N VAL A 762 -27.47 33.63 -3.70
CA VAL A 762 -27.35 34.36 -2.43
C VAL A 762 -27.55 35.86 -2.67
N GLN A 763 -28.41 36.48 -1.86
CA GLN A 763 -28.66 37.92 -1.90
C GLN A 763 -27.61 38.70 -1.09
N ARG A 764 -27.48 40.01 -1.34
CA ARG A 764 -26.47 40.84 -0.67
C ARG A 764 -26.67 40.87 0.85
N GLU A 765 -27.91 40.87 1.29
CA GLU A 765 -28.34 40.91 2.69
C GLU A 765 -28.07 39.59 3.44
N GLU A 766 -27.88 38.50 2.72
CA GLU A 766 -27.64 37.16 3.26
C GLU A 766 -26.15 36.88 3.55
N LEU A 767 -25.22 37.59 2.89
CA LEU A 767 -23.78 37.40 3.09
C LEU A 767 -23.33 37.61 4.55
N PRO A 768 -23.77 38.66 5.25
CA PRO A 768 -23.38 38.86 6.63
C PRO A 768 -23.88 37.76 7.57
N LEU A 769 -25.04 37.14 7.29
CA LEU A 769 -25.57 36.04 8.09
C LEU A 769 -24.63 34.83 8.08
N MET A 770 -23.99 34.54 6.94
CA MET A 770 -23.00 33.47 6.85
C MET A 770 -21.79 33.72 7.77
N ILE A 771 -21.34 34.98 7.86
CA ILE A 771 -20.22 35.37 8.72
C ILE A 771 -20.64 35.49 10.19
N ASP A 772 -21.87 35.89 10.46
CA ASP A 772 -22.43 35.88 11.82
C ASP A 772 -22.37 34.44 12.40
N VAL A 773 -22.65 33.42 11.58
CA VAL A 773 -22.52 32.00 11.97
C VAL A 773 -21.07 31.58 12.22
N VAL A 774 -20.11 32.07 11.42
CA VAL A 774 -18.66 31.81 11.65
C VAL A 774 -18.20 32.43 12.97
N ILE A 775 -18.57 33.68 13.24
CA ILE A 775 -18.22 34.39 14.49
C ILE A 775 -18.91 33.71 15.68
N LEU A 776 -20.18 33.32 15.54
CA LEU A 776 -20.92 32.61 16.59
C LEU A 776 -20.29 31.25 16.91
N GLY A 777 -19.95 30.45 15.90
CA GLY A 777 -19.29 29.16 16.12
C GLY A 777 -17.94 29.31 16.81
N GLY A 778 -17.13 30.29 16.42
CA GLY A 778 -15.89 30.63 17.12
C GLY A 778 -16.13 31.05 18.57
N ALA A 779 -17.14 31.87 18.83
CA ALA A 779 -17.52 32.26 20.20
C ALA A 779 -17.96 31.05 21.03
N VAL A 780 -18.75 30.13 20.48
CA VAL A 780 -19.18 28.89 21.16
C VAL A 780 -17.97 28.01 21.50
N ILE A 781 -17.04 27.82 20.56
CA ILE A 781 -15.80 27.05 20.81
C ILE A 781 -14.97 27.71 21.92
N ALA A 782 -14.88 29.05 21.94
CA ALA A 782 -14.21 29.78 22.99
C ALA A 782 -14.89 29.60 24.36
N VAL A 783 -16.23 29.63 24.43
CA VAL A 783 -16.96 29.35 25.68
C VAL A 783 -16.71 27.92 26.16
N ILE A 784 -16.81 26.92 25.28
CA ILE A 784 -16.54 25.51 25.62
C ILE A 784 -15.12 25.38 26.16
N GLY A 785 -14.13 25.95 25.47
CA GLY A 785 -12.75 25.85 25.90
C GLY A 785 -12.48 26.54 27.25
N LEU A 786 -13.07 27.72 27.48
CA LEU A 786 -12.95 28.40 28.78
C LEU A 786 -13.65 27.63 29.89
N TYR A 787 -14.79 27.01 29.60
CA TYR A 787 -15.49 26.13 30.54
C TYR A 787 -14.64 24.90 30.88
N ASN A 788 -14.07 24.23 29.89
CA ASN A 788 -13.18 23.07 30.08
C ASN A 788 -11.95 23.46 30.90
N PHE A 789 -11.35 24.62 30.60
CA PHE A 789 -10.20 25.15 31.33
C PHE A 789 -10.51 25.38 32.83
N VAL A 790 -11.67 25.96 33.14
CA VAL A 790 -12.10 26.19 34.53
C VAL A 790 -12.51 24.89 35.22
N SER A 791 -13.10 23.95 34.48
CA SER A 791 -13.54 22.64 34.99
C SER A 791 -12.40 21.64 35.20
N GLY A 792 -11.18 21.95 34.73
CA GLY A 792 -10.00 21.11 34.88
C GLY A 792 -9.76 20.11 33.74
N GLU A 793 -10.58 20.13 32.68
CA GLU A 793 -10.36 19.36 31.46
C GLU A 793 -9.32 20.09 30.57
N VAL A 794 -8.04 19.89 30.87
CA VAL A 794 -6.90 20.55 30.23
C VAL A 794 -5.82 19.55 29.89
N ILE A 795 -4.92 19.92 28.97
CA ILE A 795 -3.67 19.20 28.76
C ILE A 795 -2.58 19.90 29.56
N ASP A 796 -1.95 19.17 30.47
CA ASP A 796 -0.78 19.63 31.22
C ASP A 796 0.48 19.46 30.37
N THR A 797 1.36 20.45 30.41
CA THR A 797 2.69 20.35 29.81
C THR A 797 3.65 19.59 30.72
N GLU A 798 4.77 19.11 30.17
CA GLU A 798 5.89 18.56 30.96
C GLU A 798 6.41 19.53 32.05
N GLU A 799 6.15 20.83 31.88
CA GLU A 799 6.51 21.90 32.82
C GLU A 799 5.36 22.27 33.79
N GLY A 800 4.26 21.51 33.79
CA GLY A 800 3.14 21.64 34.74
C GLY A 800 2.15 22.78 34.44
N THR A 801 2.11 23.32 33.21
CA THR A 801 1.16 24.37 32.82
C THR A 801 -0.08 23.84 32.13
N ARG A 802 -1.25 24.32 32.56
CA ARG A 802 -2.56 23.98 31.99
C ARG A 802 -2.79 24.69 30.65
N ARG A 803 -3.24 23.95 29.64
CA ARG A 803 -3.58 24.50 28.32
C ARG A 803 -5.04 24.29 27.97
N LEU A 804 -5.65 25.33 27.40
CA LEU A 804 -7.04 25.28 26.94
C LEU A 804 -7.17 24.35 25.73
N ILE A 805 -7.97 23.31 25.92
CA ILE A 805 -8.56 22.49 24.85
C ILE A 805 -10.06 22.80 24.75
N ALA A 806 -10.68 22.44 23.64
CA ALA A 806 -12.12 22.60 23.45
C ALA A 806 -12.65 21.36 22.71
N VAL A 807 -13.33 21.56 21.59
CA VAL A 807 -13.82 20.45 20.73
C VAL A 807 -12.67 19.66 20.09
N TYR A 808 -11.49 20.28 19.98
CA TYR A 808 -10.28 19.64 19.44
C TYR A 808 -9.39 19.14 20.57
N GLY A 809 -8.81 17.95 20.41
CA GLY A 809 -7.85 17.37 21.36
C GLY A 809 -6.48 18.06 21.41
N SER A 810 -6.27 19.13 20.64
CA SER A 810 -5.01 19.89 20.62
C SER A 810 -5.28 21.39 20.83
N PRO A 811 -4.55 22.07 21.75
CA PRO A 811 -4.66 23.51 21.94
C PRO A 811 -4.29 24.31 20.68
N ASN A 812 -3.38 23.79 19.84
CA ASN A 812 -3.05 24.42 18.56
C ASN A 812 -4.23 24.36 17.59
N GLY A 813 -4.97 23.24 17.55
CA GLY A 813 -6.19 23.09 16.76
C GLY A 813 -7.24 24.13 17.15
N VAL A 814 -7.41 24.41 18.45
CA VAL A 814 -8.29 25.47 18.94
C VAL A 814 -7.84 26.85 18.45
N ALA A 815 -6.55 27.16 18.58
CA ALA A 815 -6.01 28.44 18.11
C ALA A 815 -6.19 28.62 16.59
N LEU A 816 -5.90 27.57 15.80
CA LEU A 816 -6.11 27.55 14.35
C LEU A 816 -7.54 27.93 13.96
N GLN A 817 -8.54 27.40 14.66
CA GLN A 817 -9.94 27.72 14.40
C GLN A 817 -10.31 29.14 14.86
N LEU A 818 -10.06 29.46 16.13
CA LEU A 818 -10.49 30.73 16.73
C LEU A 818 -9.84 31.94 16.08
N GLY A 819 -8.57 31.83 15.69
CA GLY A 819 -7.88 32.91 14.99
C GLY A 819 -8.52 33.29 13.65
N ARG A 820 -8.99 32.30 12.88
CA ARG A 820 -9.72 32.53 11.62
C ARG A 820 -11.06 33.23 11.85
N CYS A 821 -11.81 32.82 12.88
CA CYS A 821 -13.07 33.47 13.27
C CYS A 821 -12.84 34.90 13.78
N SER A 822 -11.76 35.13 14.54
CA SER A 822 -11.43 36.43 15.13
C SER A 822 -11.15 37.51 14.08
N ALA A 823 -10.67 37.14 12.89
CA ALA A 823 -10.44 38.09 11.79
C ALA A 823 -11.73 38.78 11.31
N PHE A 824 -12.82 38.02 11.19
CA PHE A 824 -14.14 38.58 10.86
C PHE A 824 -14.71 39.43 12.00
N ALA A 825 -14.56 38.96 13.25
CA ALA A 825 -14.99 39.70 14.44
C ALA A 825 -14.24 41.05 14.58
N LEU A 826 -12.95 41.07 14.27
CA LEU A 826 -12.13 42.28 14.22
C LEU A 826 -12.62 43.25 13.15
N ALA A 827 -12.91 42.77 11.93
CA ALA A 827 -13.42 43.61 10.87
C ALA A 827 -14.80 44.22 11.23
N TYR A 828 -15.69 43.45 11.85
CA TYR A 828 -16.98 43.95 12.35
C TYR A 828 -16.83 45.03 13.42
N ALA A 829 -15.95 44.80 14.40
CA ALA A 829 -15.71 45.73 15.51
C ALA A 829 -15.14 47.08 15.04
N LEU A 830 -14.30 47.07 14.00
CA LEU A 830 -13.62 48.27 13.50
C LEU A 830 -14.43 49.07 12.47
N ILE A 831 -15.17 48.41 11.57
CA ILE A 831 -15.73 49.07 10.38
C ILE A 831 -17.20 49.49 10.55
N LEU A 832 -18.02 48.70 11.27
CA LEU A 832 -19.49 48.81 11.24
C LEU A 832 -20.11 49.87 12.17
N GLY A 833 -19.35 50.90 12.54
CA GLY A 833 -19.70 51.92 13.55
C GLY A 833 -21.19 52.22 13.71
N GLY A 834 -21.75 51.98 14.90
CA GLY A 834 -23.15 52.24 15.26
C GLY A 834 -24.13 51.09 15.00
N HIS A 835 -23.68 49.98 14.38
CA HIS A 835 -24.51 48.80 14.11
C HIS A 835 -24.39 47.74 15.21
N TRP A 836 -25.43 46.93 15.46
CA TRP A 836 -25.40 45.88 16.51
C TRP A 836 -24.28 44.86 16.28
N ARG A 837 -23.96 44.57 15.01
CA ARG A 837 -22.86 43.68 14.61
C ARG A 837 -21.48 44.17 15.07
N GLN A 838 -21.32 45.47 15.31
CA GLN A 838 -20.09 46.02 15.88
C GLN A 838 -19.88 45.50 17.30
N TRP A 839 -20.91 45.55 18.15
CA TRP A 839 -20.85 45.06 19.53
C TRP A 839 -20.77 43.54 19.60
N PHE A 840 -21.50 42.85 18.72
CA PHE A 840 -21.39 41.40 18.56
C PHE A 840 -19.96 40.98 18.19
N GLY A 841 -19.37 41.63 17.17
CA GLY A 841 -17.98 41.39 16.77
C GLY A 841 -16.98 41.73 17.87
N GLY A 842 -17.15 42.86 18.56
CA GLY A 842 -16.27 43.26 19.67
C GLY A 842 -16.30 42.29 20.86
N GLY A 843 -17.50 41.84 21.27
CA GLY A 843 -17.66 40.86 22.34
C GLY A 843 -17.09 39.49 21.96
N ALA A 844 -17.36 39.02 20.74
CA ALA A 844 -16.83 37.76 20.24
C ALA A 844 -15.29 37.81 20.09
N LEU A 845 -14.73 38.93 19.64
CA LEU A 845 -13.28 39.14 19.53
C LEU A 845 -12.60 39.06 20.90
N LEU A 846 -13.17 39.71 21.93
CA LEU A 846 -12.63 39.65 23.29
C LEU A 846 -12.63 38.21 23.82
N LEU A 847 -13.77 37.53 23.68
CA LEU A 847 -13.94 36.15 24.14
C LEU A 847 -12.98 35.18 23.45
N MET A 848 -12.90 35.22 22.11
CA MET A 848 -11.99 34.39 21.34
C MET A 848 -10.52 34.76 21.60
N GLY A 849 -10.21 36.05 21.80
CA GLY A 849 -8.86 36.51 22.14
C GLY A 849 -8.36 35.94 23.46
N ILE A 850 -9.20 35.93 24.50
CA ILE A 850 -8.88 35.30 25.79
C ILE A 850 -8.64 33.80 25.58
N ALA A 851 -9.55 33.10 24.90
CA ALA A 851 -9.41 31.67 24.66
C ALA A 851 -8.13 31.33 23.88
N VAL A 852 -7.79 32.09 22.82
CA VAL A 852 -6.53 31.91 22.06
C VAL A 852 -5.31 32.11 22.95
N LEU A 853 -5.28 33.12 23.83
CA LEU A 853 -4.18 33.29 24.78
C LEU A 853 -4.03 32.08 25.72
N MET A 854 -5.14 31.50 26.18
CA MET A 854 -5.14 30.34 27.07
C MET A 854 -4.77 29.02 26.37
N THR A 855 -4.83 28.94 25.04
CA THR A 855 -4.26 27.79 24.30
C THR A 855 -2.73 27.71 24.42
N GLN A 856 -2.09 28.86 24.71
CA GLN A 856 -0.64 29.05 24.68
C GLN A 856 0.00 28.60 23.33
N SER A 857 -0.76 28.68 22.23
CA SER A 857 -0.26 28.38 20.89
C SER A 857 0.63 29.51 20.40
N VAL A 858 1.94 29.26 20.38
CA VAL A 858 2.95 30.21 19.92
C VAL A 858 2.69 30.67 18.48
N GLY A 859 2.36 29.74 17.58
CA GLY A 859 2.03 30.05 16.18
C GLY A 859 0.81 30.98 16.07
N GLY A 860 -0.24 30.71 16.86
CA GLY A 860 -1.45 31.54 16.85
C GLY A 860 -1.24 32.94 17.42
N ILE A 861 -0.51 33.06 18.54
CA ILE A 861 -0.30 34.32 19.28
C ILE A 861 0.74 35.20 18.61
N VAL A 862 1.87 34.63 18.17
CA VAL A 862 3.04 35.38 17.66
C VAL A 862 2.97 35.63 16.16
N LEU A 863 2.41 34.69 15.39
CA LEU A 863 2.36 34.79 13.92
C LEU A 863 0.95 35.12 13.42
N GLY A 864 -0.03 34.26 13.76
CA GLY A 864 -1.39 34.32 13.23
C GLY A 864 -2.12 35.63 13.53
N LEU A 865 -2.34 35.94 14.82
CA LEU A 865 -3.10 37.13 15.23
C LEU A 865 -2.44 38.43 14.74
N PRO A 866 -1.13 38.65 14.89
CA PRO A 866 -0.46 39.84 14.37
C PRO A 866 -0.57 39.97 12.84
N ALA A 867 -0.42 38.87 12.08
CA ALA A 867 -0.57 38.90 10.63
C ALA A 867 -1.99 39.30 10.19
N SER A 868 -3.01 38.74 10.84
CA SER A 868 -4.42 39.09 10.60
C SER A 868 -4.69 40.56 10.87
N ILE A 869 -4.30 41.06 12.06
CA ILE A 869 -4.46 42.45 12.47
C ILE A 869 -3.72 43.38 11.51
N ALA A 870 -2.48 43.07 11.16
CA ALA A 870 -1.67 43.87 10.25
C ALA A 870 -2.32 44.01 8.86
N VAL A 871 -2.79 42.90 8.28
CA VAL A 871 -3.48 42.93 6.98
C VAL A 871 -4.77 43.75 7.04
N VAL A 872 -5.60 43.54 8.06
CA VAL A 872 -6.85 44.31 8.23
C VAL A 872 -6.57 45.82 8.35
N LEU A 873 -5.61 46.21 9.18
CA LEU A 873 -5.26 47.62 9.40
C LEU A 873 -4.60 48.26 8.16
N LEU A 874 -3.68 47.56 7.49
CA LEU A 874 -3.01 48.07 6.30
C LEU A 874 -3.97 48.30 5.14
N VAL A 875 -4.94 47.40 4.94
CA VAL A 875 -5.93 47.54 3.87
C VAL A 875 -6.95 48.63 4.21
N TRP A 876 -7.36 48.75 5.47
CA TRP A 876 -8.31 49.77 5.91
C TRP A 876 -7.75 51.20 5.85
N GLN A 877 -6.56 51.42 6.42
CA GLN A 877 -5.99 52.75 6.66
C GLN A 877 -4.78 53.08 5.75
N GLY A 878 -4.28 52.10 4.99
CA GLY A 878 -3.15 52.28 4.07
C GLY A 878 -1.81 52.47 4.80
N ARG A 879 -0.88 53.18 4.15
CA ARG A 879 0.49 53.36 4.64
C ARG A 879 0.61 54.14 5.96
N ARG A 880 -0.46 54.81 6.41
CA ARG A 880 -0.45 55.62 7.64
C ARG A 880 -0.25 54.80 8.91
N VAL A 881 -0.56 53.50 8.87
CA VAL A 881 -0.45 52.61 10.04
C VAL A 881 0.91 51.93 10.14
N TRP A 882 1.83 52.10 9.17
CA TRP A 882 3.16 51.50 9.26
C TRP A 882 3.91 51.88 10.54
N GLY A 883 3.84 53.15 10.96
CA GLY A 883 4.43 53.59 12.22
C GLY A 883 3.78 52.93 13.45
N LEU A 884 2.46 52.76 13.44
CA LEU A 884 1.73 52.11 14.52
C LEU A 884 1.98 50.60 14.56
N LEU A 885 2.06 49.93 13.41
CA LEU A 885 2.41 48.51 13.33
C LEU A 885 3.85 48.26 13.73
N ALA A 886 4.79 49.12 13.33
CA ALA A 886 6.18 49.04 13.78
C ALA A 886 6.29 49.25 15.29
N ALA A 887 5.59 50.25 15.84
CA ALA A 887 5.52 50.48 17.28
C ALA A 887 4.86 49.31 18.02
N ALA A 888 3.77 48.74 17.49
CA ALA A 888 3.09 47.58 18.06
C ALA A 888 3.95 46.31 17.97
N ALA A 889 4.74 46.13 16.91
CA ALA A 889 5.70 45.03 16.79
C ALA A 889 6.83 45.17 17.82
N VAL A 890 7.41 46.37 17.97
CA VAL A 890 8.43 46.65 18.99
C VAL A 890 7.86 46.46 20.40
N ALA A 891 6.66 46.98 20.66
CA ALA A 891 5.95 46.78 21.93
C ALA A 891 5.61 45.31 22.17
N GLY A 892 5.23 44.56 21.14
CA GLY A 892 4.99 43.13 21.19
C GLY A 892 6.24 42.35 21.55
N VAL A 893 7.37 42.66 20.90
CA VAL A 893 8.69 42.08 21.24
C VAL A 893 9.11 42.46 22.66
N ALA A 894 8.91 43.71 23.07
CA ALA A 894 9.18 44.13 24.44
C ALA A 894 8.25 43.43 25.46
N ALA A 895 6.99 43.16 25.08
CA ALA A 895 6.01 42.44 25.89
C ALA A 895 6.29 40.93 25.96
N LEU A 896 7.01 40.34 24.99
CA LEU A 896 7.47 38.95 25.09
C LEU A 896 8.33 38.73 26.33
N VAL A 897 9.08 39.73 26.81
CA VAL A 897 9.94 39.61 27.99
C VAL A 897 9.12 39.36 29.29
N PRO A 898 8.15 40.19 29.68
CA PRO A 898 7.27 39.88 30.82
C PRO A 898 6.34 38.69 30.54
N LEU A 899 5.88 38.50 29.30
CA LEU A 899 4.98 37.39 28.95
C LEU A 899 5.69 36.02 29.01
N SER A 900 7.00 35.97 28.72
CA SER A 900 7.85 34.78 28.87
C SER A 900 8.02 34.34 30.33
N ARG A 901 7.81 35.25 31.29
CA ARG A 901 7.77 34.91 32.72
C ARG A 901 6.44 34.29 33.15
N LEU A 902 5.37 34.53 32.39
CA LEU A 902 4.01 34.03 32.67
C LEU A 902 3.67 32.77 31.86
N ILE A 903 4.29 32.61 30.69
CA ILE A 903 4.08 31.48 29.77
C ILE A 903 5.43 30.79 29.53
N PRO A 904 5.72 29.66 30.21
CA PRO A 904 7.00 28.96 30.14
C PRO A 904 7.47 28.62 28.72
N ARG A 905 6.57 28.21 27.81
CA ARG A 905 6.93 27.96 26.40
C ARG A 905 7.42 29.19 25.62
N LEU A 906 7.08 30.41 26.04
CA LEU A 906 7.65 31.63 25.42
C LEU A 906 9.10 31.88 25.87
N ARG A 907 9.58 31.22 26.93
CA ARG A 907 11.00 31.19 27.32
C ARG A 907 11.83 30.40 26.30
N ASN A 908 11.27 29.32 25.76
CA ASN A 908 11.91 28.45 24.78
C ASN A 908 12.08 29.12 23.40
N LEU A 909 11.37 30.23 23.13
CA LEU A 909 11.57 31.04 21.91
C LEU A 909 12.91 31.78 21.89
N THR A 910 13.49 32.05 23.06
CA THR A 910 14.79 32.72 23.22
C THR A 910 15.91 31.74 23.57
N ASP A 911 15.56 30.46 23.75
CA ASP A 911 16.47 29.38 24.11
C ASP A 911 16.68 28.49 22.87
N PHE A 912 17.75 28.78 22.14
CA PHE A 912 18.10 28.06 20.90
C PHE A 912 18.56 26.62 21.15
N ASP A 913 18.82 26.24 22.41
CA ASP A 913 19.18 24.88 22.83
C ASP A 913 17.94 24.08 23.28
N SER A 914 16.73 24.65 23.20
CA SER A 914 15.50 24.00 23.66
C SER A 914 15.06 22.83 22.76
N ASN A 915 14.71 21.70 23.42
CA ASN A 915 14.34 20.42 22.79
C ASN A 915 13.23 20.58 21.71
N THR A 916 12.26 21.47 21.91
CA THR A 916 11.11 21.65 21.02
C THR A 916 11.43 22.25 19.64
N THR A 917 12.45 23.10 19.52
CA THR A 917 12.83 23.69 18.23
C THR A 917 13.62 22.68 17.40
N LEU A 918 14.51 21.93 18.07
CA LEU A 918 15.27 20.85 17.46
C LEU A 918 14.34 19.74 16.92
N LEU A 919 13.29 19.37 17.66
CA LEU A 919 12.29 18.41 17.22
C LEU A 919 11.59 18.81 15.92
N ARG A 920 11.25 20.10 15.73
CA ARG A 920 10.66 20.58 14.47
C ARG A 920 11.65 20.56 13.31
N LEU A 921 12.92 20.89 13.56
CA LEU A 921 13.95 20.82 12.53
C LEU A 921 14.18 19.37 12.08
N ASN A 922 14.14 18.42 13.01
CA ASN A 922 14.18 16.99 12.69
C ASN A 922 12.96 16.56 11.88
N LEU A 923 11.75 16.92 12.31
CA LEU A 923 10.52 16.65 11.55
C LEU A 923 10.57 17.20 10.12
N TRP A 924 11.01 18.44 9.94
CA TRP A 924 11.12 19.04 8.61
C TRP A 924 12.19 18.38 7.76
N ARG A 925 13.31 17.94 8.36
CA ARG A 925 14.32 17.17 7.65
C ARG A 925 13.78 15.81 7.19
N SER A 926 13.17 15.04 8.09
CA SER A 926 12.49 13.78 7.75
C SER A 926 11.46 14.00 6.63
N THR A 927 10.75 15.13 6.68
CA THR A 927 9.79 15.50 5.64
C THR A 927 10.46 15.81 4.30
N VAL A 928 11.61 16.48 4.30
CA VAL A 928 12.38 16.76 3.07
C VAL A 928 12.91 15.45 2.48
N GLU A 929 13.39 14.51 3.31
CA GLU A 929 13.83 13.19 2.86
C GLU A 929 12.66 12.42 2.18
N MET A 930 11.44 12.46 2.74
CA MET A 930 10.25 11.93 2.05
C MET A 930 9.99 12.58 0.68
N ILE A 931 10.25 13.89 0.56
CA ILE A 931 10.08 14.65 -0.69
C ILE A 931 11.20 14.31 -1.69
N GLU A 932 12.43 14.08 -1.24
CA GLU A 932 13.55 13.67 -2.08
C GLU A 932 13.30 12.28 -2.69
N ASP A 933 12.71 11.36 -1.93
CA ASP A 933 12.32 10.04 -2.42
C ASP A 933 11.15 10.10 -3.41
N ARG A 934 10.21 11.04 -3.21
CA ARG A 934 8.96 11.16 -4.01
C ARG A 934 8.63 12.62 -4.40
N PRO A 935 9.43 13.30 -5.24
CA PRO A 935 9.29 14.74 -5.43
C PRO A 935 8.03 15.15 -6.20
N LEU A 936 7.58 14.32 -7.14
CA LEU A 936 6.43 14.65 -8.00
C LEU A 936 5.09 14.25 -7.38
N THR A 937 5.05 13.15 -6.63
CA THR A 937 3.83 12.54 -6.09
C THR A 937 3.64 12.81 -4.60
N GLY A 938 4.73 13.07 -3.87
CA GLY A 938 4.75 12.91 -2.42
C GLY A 938 4.50 11.45 -2.02
N VAL A 939 4.24 11.23 -0.74
CA VAL A 939 3.85 9.93 -0.17
C VAL A 939 2.36 9.63 -0.34
N GLY A 940 1.55 10.64 -0.67
CA GLY A 940 0.11 10.49 -0.89
C GLY A 940 -0.75 10.91 0.31
N LEU A 941 -2.08 10.87 0.12
CA LEU A 941 -3.04 11.30 1.13
C LEU A 941 -2.97 10.39 2.36
N ASP A 942 -2.90 11.02 3.53
CA ASP A 942 -2.90 10.42 4.86
C ASP A 942 -1.76 9.42 5.15
N GLN A 943 -0.68 9.45 4.36
CA GLN A 943 0.44 8.52 4.52
C GLN A 943 1.54 9.03 5.49
N PHE A 944 1.53 10.33 5.82
CA PHE A 944 2.64 10.96 6.55
C PHE A 944 2.95 10.32 7.90
N LEU A 945 1.93 10.05 8.72
CA LEU A 945 2.11 9.44 10.04
C LEU A 945 2.86 8.11 9.96
N TYR A 946 2.42 7.26 9.04
CA TYR A 946 2.94 5.91 8.84
C TYR A 946 4.37 5.95 8.31
N ALA A 947 4.63 6.77 7.30
CA ALA A 947 5.96 6.98 6.74
C ALA A 947 6.92 7.57 7.78
N TYR A 948 6.49 8.62 8.51
CA TYR A 948 7.31 9.27 9.52
C TYR A 948 7.73 8.27 10.59
N ARG A 949 6.79 7.62 11.28
CA ARG A 949 7.10 6.83 12.47
C ARG A 949 7.88 5.53 12.23
N SER A 950 7.82 4.99 11.01
CA SER A 950 8.38 3.66 10.70
C SER A 950 9.55 3.68 9.71
N ARG A 951 9.76 4.78 8.99
CA ARG A 951 10.81 4.89 7.97
C ARG A 951 11.66 6.13 8.16
N TYR A 952 11.05 7.31 8.18
CA TYR A 952 11.80 8.58 8.10
C TYR A 952 12.07 9.24 9.46
N ILE A 953 11.66 8.65 10.58
CA ILE A 953 11.94 9.22 11.89
C ILE A 953 13.44 9.10 12.18
N LEU A 954 14.07 10.25 12.36
CA LEU A 954 15.49 10.32 12.67
C LEU A 954 15.72 9.78 14.09
N PRO A 955 16.85 9.09 14.36
CA PRO A 955 17.22 8.66 15.70
C PRO A 955 17.18 9.79 16.75
N GLU A 956 17.50 11.02 16.33
CA GLU A 956 17.47 12.23 17.15
C GLU A 956 16.07 12.88 17.26
N GLY A 957 15.10 12.45 16.45
CA GLY A 957 13.74 12.97 16.38
C GLY A 957 12.68 12.10 17.07
N SER A 958 13.11 11.06 17.79
CA SER A 958 12.26 9.99 18.33
C SER A 958 11.32 10.38 19.47
N ALA A 959 11.37 11.61 19.97
CA ALA A 959 10.59 12.03 21.15
C ALA A 959 9.08 12.06 20.88
N ASP A 960 8.67 12.44 19.67
CA ASP A 960 7.26 12.50 19.24
C ASP A 960 7.08 11.68 17.95
N PRO A 961 6.98 10.34 18.04
CA PRO A 961 6.94 9.49 16.86
C PRO A 961 5.59 9.51 16.15
N ASP A 962 4.50 9.86 16.83
CA ASP A 962 3.14 9.75 16.29
C ASP A 962 2.59 11.08 15.73
N LEU A 963 3.46 11.88 15.09
CA LEU A 963 3.08 13.12 14.42
C LEU A 963 2.35 12.85 13.10
N SER A 964 1.20 13.50 12.90
CA SER A 964 0.31 13.25 11.75
C SER A 964 0.54 14.14 10.53
N HIS A 965 1.38 15.18 10.63
CA HIS A 965 1.67 16.10 9.53
C HIS A 965 2.98 16.88 9.76
N ALA A 966 3.47 17.52 8.71
CA ALA A 966 4.80 18.15 8.67
C ALA A 966 4.95 19.48 9.47
N HIS A 967 3.88 19.98 10.09
CA HIS A 967 3.84 21.30 10.74
C HIS A 967 4.38 22.46 9.87
N ASN A 968 4.16 22.39 8.55
CA ASN A 968 4.49 23.46 7.62
C ASN A 968 3.61 23.33 6.38
N ILE A 969 2.86 24.39 6.04
CA ILE A 969 1.91 24.41 4.92
C ILE A 969 2.51 23.94 3.60
N VAL A 970 3.73 24.36 3.25
CA VAL A 970 4.33 24.00 1.95
C VAL A 970 4.70 22.53 1.94
N LEU A 971 5.35 22.06 3.01
CA LEU A 971 5.74 20.67 3.16
C LEU A 971 4.52 19.74 3.20
N ASP A 972 3.45 20.14 3.89
CA ASP A 972 2.20 19.36 4.00
C ASP A 972 1.54 19.18 2.62
N TYR A 973 1.47 20.23 1.80
CA TYR A 973 1.00 20.13 0.41
C TYR A 973 1.91 19.24 -0.45
N TRP A 974 3.22 19.33 -0.27
CA TRP A 974 4.18 18.59 -1.10
C TRP A 974 4.18 17.10 -0.75
N VAL A 975 4.20 16.75 0.52
CA VAL A 975 4.16 15.36 0.99
C VAL A 975 2.86 14.68 0.59
N ARG A 976 1.71 15.34 0.71
CA ARG A 976 0.40 14.71 0.47
C ARG A 976 0.03 14.64 -1.01
N LEU A 977 0.39 15.66 -1.80
CA LEU A 977 -0.07 15.84 -3.19
C LEU A 977 1.07 16.04 -4.21
N GLY A 978 2.32 16.03 -3.76
CA GLY A 978 3.49 16.25 -4.61
C GLY A 978 3.69 17.71 -5.04
N LEU A 979 4.65 17.92 -5.94
CA LEU A 979 4.98 19.24 -6.48
C LEU A 979 3.76 19.96 -7.07
N PHE A 980 2.86 19.23 -7.73
CA PHE A 980 1.65 19.81 -8.32
C PHE A 980 0.67 20.35 -7.25
N GLY A 981 0.64 19.74 -6.06
CA GLY A 981 -0.13 20.25 -4.93
C GLY A 981 0.35 21.64 -4.50
N VAL A 982 1.66 21.84 -4.42
CA VAL A 982 2.29 23.14 -4.11
C VAL A 982 1.95 24.17 -5.18
N VAL A 983 2.03 23.81 -6.46
CA VAL A 983 1.67 24.70 -7.58
C VAL A 983 0.21 25.15 -7.50
N ILE A 984 -0.71 24.23 -7.20
CA ILE A 984 -2.14 24.54 -7.03
C ILE A 984 -2.37 25.43 -5.81
N ALA A 985 -1.69 25.17 -4.69
CA ALA A 985 -1.78 26.00 -3.49
C ALA A 985 -1.33 27.45 -3.80
N ILE A 986 -0.20 27.63 -4.49
CA ILE A 986 0.29 28.94 -4.94
C ILE A 986 -0.72 29.60 -5.89
N TRP A 987 -1.28 28.87 -6.84
CA TRP A 987 -2.29 29.38 -7.77
C TRP A 987 -3.50 29.97 -7.02
N LEU A 988 -4.05 29.21 -6.07
CA LEU A 988 -5.20 29.64 -5.27
C LEU A 988 -4.87 30.89 -4.44
N GLN A 989 -3.67 30.97 -3.88
CA GLN A 989 -3.23 32.15 -3.10
C GLN A 989 -3.04 33.39 -3.99
N VAL A 990 -2.37 33.27 -5.13
CA VAL A 990 -2.17 34.39 -6.06
C VAL A 990 -3.50 35.00 -6.50
N TRP A 991 -4.45 34.14 -6.90
CA TRP A 991 -5.77 34.61 -7.32
C TRP A 991 -6.60 35.14 -6.17
N PHE A 992 -6.52 34.54 -4.98
CA PHE A 992 -7.19 35.04 -3.78
C PHE A 992 -6.77 36.47 -3.47
N TRP A 993 -5.47 36.73 -3.32
CA TRP A 993 -4.98 38.06 -2.96
C TRP A 993 -5.24 39.09 -4.06
N LYS A 994 -5.10 38.70 -5.34
CA LYS A 994 -5.39 39.57 -6.49
C LYS A 994 -6.86 40.01 -6.50
N THR A 995 -7.79 39.06 -6.36
CA THR A 995 -9.23 39.35 -6.33
C THR A 995 -9.61 40.11 -5.05
N ALA A 996 -9.10 39.70 -3.88
CA ALA A 996 -9.44 40.33 -2.61
C ALA A 996 -9.00 41.80 -2.54
N LEU A 997 -7.77 42.12 -2.98
CA LEU A 997 -7.27 43.50 -3.01
C LEU A 997 -8.05 44.38 -3.99
N LYS A 998 -8.40 43.84 -5.17
CA LYS A 998 -9.23 44.54 -6.15
C LYS A 998 -10.61 44.85 -5.57
N THR A 999 -11.27 43.86 -5.00
CA THR A 999 -12.61 43.99 -4.39
C THR A 999 -12.59 44.94 -3.20
N ALA A 1000 -11.63 44.81 -2.28
CA ALA A 1000 -11.51 45.70 -1.13
C ALA A 1000 -11.28 47.16 -1.53
N ARG A 1001 -10.49 47.42 -2.58
CA ARG A 1001 -10.30 48.79 -3.10
C ARG A 1001 -11.61 49.38 -3.67
N SER A 1002 -12.39 48.57 -4.38
CA SER A 1002 -13.68 48.98 -4.95
C SER A 1002 -14.71 49.30 -3.85
N LEU A 1003 -14.73 48.52 -2.78
CA LEU A 1003 -15.70 48.65 -1.69
C LEU A 1003 -15.31 49.68 -0.62
N ARG A 1004 -14.07 50.20 -0.65
CA ARG A 1004 -13.53 51.08 0.41
C ARG A 1004 -14.34 52.35 0.63
N SER A 1005 -14.91 52.92 -0.43
CA SER A 1005 -15.77 54.11 -0.41
C SER A 1005 -17.26 53.78 -0.55
N GLY A 1006 -17.61 52.49 -0.64
CA GLY A 1006 -18.97 51.99 -0.85
C GLY A 1006 -19.59 51.41 0.42
N ASP A 1007 -20.22 50.24 0.28
CA ASP A 1007 -20.90 49.55 1.38
C ASP A 1007 -19.92 49.09 2.48
N ARG A 1008 -20.06 49.67 3.68
CA ARG A 1008 -19.25 49.35 4.86
C ARG A 1008 -19.36 47.88 5.28
N MET A 1009 -20.52 47.24 5.08
CA MET A 1009 -20.73 45.84 5.40
C MET A 1009 -19.89 44.95 4.48
N LEU A 1010 -20.04 45.11 3.16
CA LEU A 1010 -19.29 44.34 2.18
C LEU A 1010 -17.79 44.57 2.30
N PHE A 1011 -17.37 45.80 2.62
CA PHE A 1011 -15.97 46.12 2.89
C PHE A 1011 -15.44 45.42 4.16
N ALA A 1012 -16.23 45.34 5.23
CA ALA A 1012 -15.88 44.58 6.44
C ALA A 1012 -15.74 43.08 6.15
N LEU A 1013 -16.63 42.50 5.34
CA LEU A 1013 -16.53 41.09 4.93
C LEU A 1013 -15.24 40.83 4.12
N ALA A 1014 -14.89 41.73 3.17
CA ALA A 1014 -13.65 41.62 2.39
C ALA A 1014 -12.40 41.69 3.29
N LEU A 1015 -12.36 42.63 4.25
CA LEU A 1015 -11.28 42.74 5.22
C LEU A 1015 -11.17 41.50 6.11
N GLY A 1016 -12.30 40.99 6.60
CA GLY A 1016 -12.36 39.76 7.40
C GLY A 1016 -11.81 38.55 6.65
N SER A 1017 -12.19 38.38 5.37
CA SER A 1017 -11.63 37.34 4.49
C SER A 1017 -10.12 37.44 4.34
N MET A 1018 -9.59 38.64 4.13
CA MET A 1018 -8.14 38.87 4.01
C MET A 1018 -7.40 38.61 5.32
N GLY A 1019 -7.95 39.06 6.45
CA GLY A 1019 -7.38 38.79 7.79
C GLY A 1019 -7.39 37.30 8.13
N MET A 1020 -8.47 36.59 7.79
CA MET A 1020 -8.59 35.15 8.01
C MET A 1020 -7.57 34.36 7.18
N MET A 1021 -7.38 34.72 5.90
CA MET A 1021 -6.35 34.10 5.06
C MET A 1021 -4.93 34.40 5.57
N ALA A 1022 -4.67 35.64 5.99
CA ALA A 1022 -3.38 36.01 6.58
C ALA A 1022 -3.08 35.21 7.86
N TYR A 1023 -4.07 35.02 8.73
CA TYR A 1023 -3.95 34.16 9.91
C TYR A 1023 -3.60 32.72 9.50
N ALA A 1024 -4.35 32.14 8.55
CA ALA A 1024 -4.18 30.77 8.11
C ALA A 1024 -2.77 30.51 7.56
N LEU A 1025 -2.25 31.43 6.74
CA LEU A 1025 -0.89 31.34 6.19
C LEU A 1025 0.18 31.51 7.26
N ALA A 1026 0.06 32.51 8.14
CA ALA A 1026 1.08 32.81 9.14
C ALA A 1026 1.19 31.72 10.22
N HIS A 1027 0.05 31.21 10.71
CA HIS A 1027 0.05 30.08 11.64
C HIS A 1027 0.49 28.79 10.93
N GLY A 1028 0.04 28.57 9.69
CA GLY A 1028 0.39 27.39 8.89
C GLY A 1028 1.87 27.26 8.52
N ILE A 1029 2.73 28.26 8.75
CA ILE A 1029 4.18 28.10 8.58
C ILE A 1029 4.77 27.15 9.64
N VAL A 1030 4.12 27.03 10.79
CA VAL A 1030 4.58 26.23 11.95
C VAL A 1030 3.57 25.18 12.40
N ASP A 1031 2.52 24.96 11.60
CA ASP A 1031 1.42 24.02 11.82
C ASP A 1031 0.75 23.73 10.45
N THR A 1032 -0.54 23.40 10.38
CA THR A 1032 -1.28 23.23 9.11
C THR A 1032 -2.27 24.37 8.81
N ALA A 1033 -2.52 24.62 7.52
CA ALA A 1033 -3.46 25.65 7.06
C ALA A 1033 -4.75 25.10 6.43
N PHE A 1034 -4.74 23.84 5.96
CA PHE A 1034 -5.79 23.29 5.10
C PHE A 1034 -6.20 21.87 5.46
N PHE A 1035 -5.27 21.00 5.86
CA PHE A 1035 -5.46 19.55 6.02
C PHE A 1035 -6.17 19.13 7.30
N PHE A 1036 -7.12 19.94 7.76
CA PHE A 1036 -8.13 19.54 8.74
C PHE A 1036 -9.51 19.91 8.21
N ILE A 1037 -10.51 19.11 8.56
CA ILE A 1037 -11.89 19.23 8.04
C ILE A 1037 -12.43 20.65 8.26
N ASN A 1038 -12.44 21.14 9.51
CA ASN A 1038 -12.91 22.50 9.82
C ASN A 1038 -12.16 23.59 9.03
N LEU A 1039 -10.87 23.39 8.77
CA LEU A 1039 -10.01 24.37 8.09
C LEU A 1039 -10.26 24.41 6.59
N SER A 1040 -10.43 23.25 5.95
CA SER A 1040 -10.73 23.15 4.51
C SER A 1040 -12.10 23.75 4.18
N TYR A 1041 -13.14 23.52 4.99
CA TYR A 1041 -14.46 24.14 4.81
C TYR A 1041 -14.40 25.67 4.93
N LEU A 1042 -13.69 26.21 5.94
CA LEU A 1042 -13.51 27.66 6.07
C LEU A 1042 -12.69 28.26 4.92
N TYR A 1043 -11.67 27.55 4.44
CA TYR A 1043 -10.87 27.96 3.29
C TYR A 1043 -11.75 28.08 2.03
N MET A 1044 -12.59 27.07 1.77
CA MET A 1044 -13.55 27.05 0.66
C MET A 1044 -14.62 28.14 0.79
N LEU A 1045 -15.11 28.40 2.01
CA LEU A 1045 -16.05 29.48 2.31
C LEU A 1045 -15.47 30.84 1.91
N VAL A 1046 -14.22 31.12 2.29
CA VAL A 1046 -13.59 32.43 2.02
C VAL A 1046 -13.27 32.64 0.54
N ILE A 1047 -12.90 31.58 -0.18
CA ILE A 1047 -12.73 31.64 -1.65
C ILE A 1047 -14.08 31.90 -2.35
N ALA A 1048 -15.17 31.29 -1.88
CA ALA A 1048 -16.50 31.56 -2.45
C ALA A 1048 -16.99 32.97 -2.09
N LEU A 1049 -16.79 33.40 -0.84
CA LEU A 1049 -17.23 34.72 -0.36
C LEU A 1049 -16.58 35.85 -1.15
N ILE A 1050 -15.28 35.79 -1.43
CA ILE A 1050 -14.59 36.87 -2.15
C ILE A 1050 -15.09 37.02 -3.59
N GLN A 1051 -15.55 35.94 -4.21
CA GLN A 1051 -16.19 35.98 -5.54
C GLN A 1051 -17.58 36.60 -5.51
N TYR A 1052 -18.37 36.35 -4.45
CA TYR A 1052 -19.64 37.06 -4.25
C TYR A 1052 -19.42 38.55 -4.07
N LEU A 1053 -18.45 38.92 -3.23
CA LEU A 1053 -18.10 40.32 -3.00
C LEU A 1053 -17.60 41.01 -4.27
N GLU A 1054 -16.78 40.32 -5.09
CA GLU A 1054 -16.34 40.87 -6.39
C GLU A 1054 -17.52 41.12 -7.32
N ARG A 1055 -18.46 40.17 -7.41
CA ARG A 1055 -19.65 40.31 -8.27
C ARG A 1055 -20.50 41.51 -7.86
N PHE A 1056 -20.80 41.64 -6.57
CA PHE A 1056 -21.60 42.76 -6.08
C PHE A 1056 -20.88 44.11 -6.21
N ALA A 1057 -19.56 44.14 -6.01
CA ALA A 1057 -18.77 45.35 -6.24
C ALA A 1057 -18.78 45.80 -7.72
N GLN A 1058 -18.79 44.86 -8.67
CA GLN A 1058 -18.88 45.18 -10.10
C GLN A 1058 -20.25 45.73 -10.50
N ASP A 1059 -21.33 45.15 -9.95
CA ASP A 1059 -22.70 45.62 -10.19
C ASP A 1059 -22.87 47.10 -9.75
N ASP A 1060 -22.25 47.50 -8.62
CA ASP A 1060 -22.30 48.88 -8.11
C ASP A 1060 -21.54 49.88 -9.00
N THR A 1061 -20.44 49.46 -9.63
CA THR A 1061 -19.70 50.31 -10.57
C THR A 1061 -20.42 50.50 -11.91
N MET A 1062 -21.25 49.54 -12.32
CA MET A 1062 -22.00 49.60 -13.57
C MET A 1062 -23.29 50.41 -13.44
N SER A 1063 -23.98 50.35 -12.29
CA SER A 1063 -25.19 51.15 -12.03
C SER A 1063 -24.88 52.65 -11.85
N GLY A 1064 -23.75 52.99 -11.21
CA GLY A 1064 -23.32 54.38 -11.04
C GLY A 1064 -23.00 55.14 -12.33
N ASN A 1065 -22.60 54.45 -13.40
CA ASN A 1065 -22.35 55.07 -14.72
C ASN A 1065 -23.63 55.25 -15.57
N SER A 1066 -24.78 54.69 -15.16
CA SER A 1066 -26.04 54.77 -15.91
C SER A 1066 -26.93 55.96 -15.55
N GLU A 1067 -26.59 56.73 -14.51
CA GLU A 1067 -27.31 57.96 -14.14
C GLU A 1067 -26.73 59.24 -14.80
N GLU A 1068 -25.70 59.13 -15.65
CA GLU A 1068 -25.02 60.28 -16.27
C GLU A 1068 -25.22 60.40 -17.81
N TYR A 1069 -26.26 59.78 -18.38
CA TYR A 1069 -26.62 59.93 -19.81
C TYR A 1069 -28.07 60.34 -20.06
#